data_AF-A0A2R6GE67-F1
#
_entry.id   AF-A0A2R6GE67-F1
#
_cell.length_a   1.000
_cell.length_b   1.000
_cell.length_c   1.000
_cell.angle_alpha   90.00
_cell.angle_beta   90.00
_cell.angle_gamma   90.00
#
_symmetry.space_group_name_H-M   'P 1'
#
loop_
_entity.id
_entity.type
_entity.pdbx_description
1 polymer ?
#
loop_
_entity_poly.entity_id
_entity_poly.type
_entity_poly.pdbx_seq_one_letter_code
_entity_poly.pdbx_strand_id
1 'polypeptide(L)'
;MDARTVVSEWETSPFDGGTDELARLGRRGFSGAVESDGDWLFVADGEAVAVVAGFETAPTATGLDGFDPTGGRRHEAAAAAAARLAPMLALGGEVRGEYFSDDTPIATVNETLSSGGFTGYLELAENVLSGDYYVVYDDGEPSYAAYLGATGEPVTGEEAETKMKNEVGIYSVVAADLPPVELPASPESAGSAAATVADRDVGETDSAVSEPGETAVSDDTPATSTDTPATGPAATDDGVGTGDSPAVEPDDELRSVPSLDPDRTDRPGDAADARATASAVEADDVAGSETTGTDDRVGTGETGPATGDPDRGVVETDETEPTTGDAGSRGAGTGETNGVGTASTGPERSAGPASRRSGGTDAAADAALGEVRAELRRLRETQERLERRVAALKGGDDGSTSSGTPGPSLSPTEALSKTTLFVREGTRGGPTLEDAHQGRTDRDALAANVELERHTRFDAAGATVGGEPYESFLESSRAYRFVRWLTTELPFEIRATDSADAMRHLYDAIPDVDRAFFEETVAVGDGDERREVTFDVVVRDREGEPLVVATLKEGREPTGAAAVEPLVTDVSDFCAANDTVAAAFVVTASYFEADATELAREATSGSLLSRGRYRNFVSLARKNGFHLCFVEGRESSLYMTLPEL
;
A
#
# COMPACT_ATOMS: atom_id res chain seq x y z
N MET A 1 6.67 -6.18 -2.94
CA MET A 1 7.70 -6.75 -2.03
C MET A 1 9.15 -6.42 -2.49
N ASP A 2 10.17 -6.49 -1.61
CA ASP A 2 11.59 -6.43 -2.02
C ASP A 2 12.34 -7.79 -1.87
N ALA A 3 13.49 -7.93 -2.54
CA ALA A 3 14.27 -9.18 -2.53
C ALA A 3 14.77 -9.61 -1.15
N ARG A 4 15.04 -8.66 -0.24
CA ARG A 4 15.53 -8.95 1.12
C ARG A 4 14.42 -9.56 1.97
N THR A 5 13.21 -9.06 1.79
CA THR A 5 12.01 -9.58 2.44
C THR A 5 11.79 -11.03 2.04
N VAL A 6 11.85 -11.34 0.74
CA VAL A 6 11.73 -12.72 0.22
C VAL A 6 12.75 -13.68 0.84
N VAL A 7 14.01 -13.26 0.93
CA VAL A 7 15.11 -14.10 1.45
C VAL A 7 15.08 -14.21 2.97
N SER A 8 14.56 -13.20 3.68
CA SER A 8 14.54 -13.18 5.15
C SER A 8 13.71 -14.31 5.79
N GLU A 9 12.82 -14.93 5.00
CA GLU A 9 11.98 -16.05 5.42
C GLU A 9 12.65 -17.42 5.21
N TRP A 10 13.82 -17.48 4.58
CA TRP A 10 14.48 -18.74 4.21
C TRP A 10 15.26 -19.35 5.37
N GLU A 11 15.32 -20.68 5.41
CA GLU A 11 16.08 -21.38 6.45
C GLU A 11 17.58 -21.20 6.22
N THR A 12 18.27 -20.58 7.18
CA THR A 12 19.72 -20.34 7.10
C THR A 12 20.53 -21.44 7.79
N SER A 13 21.53 -21.97 7.08
CA SER A 13 22.50 -22.94 7.61
C SER A 13 23.93 -22.61 7.18
N PRO A 14 24.98 -23.05 7.91
CA PRO A 14 26.36 -22.85 7.50
C PRO A 14 26.69 -23.54 6.17
N PHE A 15 27.53 -22.93 5.35
CA PHE A 15 28.04 -23.49 4.10
C PHE A 15 29.58 -23.44 4.08
N ASP A 16 30.22 -24.61 4.08
CA ASP A 16 31.69 -24.75 4.08
C ASP A 16 32.17 -25.76 3.00
N GLY A 17 31.35 -25.96 1.97
CA GLY A 17 31.44 -27.13 1.09
C GLY A 17 32.25 -26.94 -0.19
N GLY A 18 32.66 -25.71 -0.53
CA GLY A 18 33.43 -25.45 -1.75
C GLY A 18 32.67 -25.76 -3.04
N THR A 19 33.42 -25.85 -4.14
CA THR A 19 32.90 -26.14 -5.49
C THR A 19 32.20 -27.51 -5.58
N ASP A 20 32.66 -28.51 -4.83
CA ASP A 20 32.06 -29.85 -4.81
C ASP A 20 30.65 -29.85 -4.21
N GLU A 21 30.40 -29.00 -3.21
CA GLU A 21 29.07 -28.85 -2.62
C GLU A 21 28.14 -28.06 -3.53
N LEU A 22 28.62 -27.05 -4.26
CA LEU A 22 27.82 -26.41 -5.32
C LEU A 22 27.33 -27.42 -6.36
N ALA A 23 28.21 -28.32 -6.81
CA ALA A 23 27.84 -29.38 -7.73
C ALA A 23 26.79 -30.35 -7.12
N ARG A 24 26.81 -30.54 -5.80
CA ARG A 24 25.81 -31.37 -5.08
C ARG A 24 24.48 -30.67 -4.94
N LEU A 25 24.46 -29.36 -4.70
CA LEU A 25 23.23 -28.56 -4.68
C LEU A 25 22.49 -28.70 -6.01
N GLY A 26 23.23 -28.61 -7.12
CA GLY A 26 22.66 -28.82 -8.46
C GLY A 26 22.01 -30.19 -8.63
N ARG A 27 22.70 -31.27 -8.24
CA ARG A 27 22.14 -32.63 -8.35
C ARG A 27 20.96 -32.93 -7.44
N ARG A 28 20.83 -32.20 -6.33
CA ARG A 28 19.77 -32.41 -5.33
C ARG A 28 18.49 -31.64 -5.63
N GLY A 29 18.44 -30.83 -6.69
CA GLY A 29 17.30 -29.95 -6.96
C GLY A 29 17.18 -28.84 -5.92
N PHE A 30 18.32 -28.33 -5.41
CA PHE A 30 18.29 -27.31 -4.36
C PHE A 30 17.63 -26.02 -4.85
N SER A 31 16.79 -25.43 -4.00
CA SER A 31 16.16 -24.12 -4.22
C SER A 31 16.52 -23.17 -3.08
N GLY A 32 17.14 -22.04 -3.40
CA GLY A 32 17.59 -21.06 -2.40
C GLY A 32 18.79 -20.26 -2.87
N ALA A 33 19.65 -19.86 -1.94
CA ALA A 33 20.88 -19.12 -2.21
C ALA A 33 22.06 -19.57 -1.36
N VAL A 34 23.27 -19.35 -1.88
CA VAL A 34 24.52 -19.44 -1.14
C VAL A 34 25.13 -18.04 -1.08
N GLU A 35 25.31 -17.55 0.13
CA GLU A 35 25.93 -16.27 0.46
C GLU A 35 27.39 -16.48 0.84
N SER A 36 28.30 -15.74 0.19
CA SER A 36 29.73 -15.71 0.52
C SER A 36 30.31 -14.32 0.26
N ASP A 37 31.00 -13.74 1.25
CA ASP A 37 31.66 -12.42 1.16
C ASP A 37 30.80 -11.27 0.59
N GLY A 38 29.48 -11.34 0.76
CA GLY A 38 28.51 -10.35 0.28
C GLY A 38 27.97 -10.61 -1.13
N ASP A 39 28.46 -11.65 -1.80
CA ASP A 39 27.96 -12.16 -3.06
C ASP A 39 26.99 -13.32 -2.82
N TRP A 40 25.96 -13.40 -3.66
CA TRP A 40 24.86 -14.35 -3.51
C TRP A 40 24.68 -15.15 -4.79
N LEU A 41 24.87 -16.46 -4.73
CA LEU A 41 24.54 -17.40 -5.80
C LEU A 41 23.12 -17.95 -5.57
N PHE A 42 22.18 -17.58 -6.43
CA PHE A 42 20.81 -18.10 -6.41
C PHE A 42 20.70 -19.36 -7.26
N VAL A 43 20.06 -20.39 -6.72
CA VAL A 43 19.86 -21.69 -7.35
C VAL A 43 18.40 -22.09 -7.22
N ALA A 44 17.75 -22.53 -8.28
CA ALA A 44 16.36 -22.96 -8.28
C ALA A 44 16.23 -24.34 -8.94
N ASP A 45 15.66 -25.30 -8.22
CA ASP A 45 15.60 -26.71 -8.62
C ASP A 45 16.94 -27.28 -9.14
N GLY A 46 18.05 -26.84 -8.54
CA GLY A 46 19.40 -27.26 -8.90
C GLY A 46 20.03 -26.54 -10.10
N GLU A 47 19.32 -25.60 -10.71
CA GLU A 47 19.84 -24.73 -11.78
C GLU A 47 20.32 -23.40 -11.20
N ALA A 48 21.48 -22.91 -11.66
CA ALA A 48 21.95 -21.58 -11.24
C ALA A 48 21.15 -20.50 -11.97
N VAL A 49 20.53 -19.61 -11.20
CA VAL A 49 19.69 -18.52 -11.72
C VAL A 49 20.51 -17.26 -11.95
N ALA A 50 21.27 -16.83 -10.94
CA ALA A 50 22.11 -15.64 -11.01
C ALA A 50 23.16 -15.62 -9.89
N VAL A 51 24.26 -14.91 -10.13
CA VAL A 51 25.14 -14.43 -9.06
C VAL A 51 24.91 -12.93 -8.90
N VAL A 52 24.59 -12.50 -7.68
CA VAL A 52 24.34 -11.10 -7.34
C VAL A 52 25.39 -10.64 -6.35
N ALA A 53 26.27 -9.75 -6.81
CA ALA A 53 27.26 -9.11 -5.96
C ALA A 53 26.64 -7.92 -5.20
N GLY A 54 27.09 -7.72 -3.95
CA GLY A 54 26.66 -6.57 -3.15
C GLY A 54 25.16 -6.54 -2.85
N PHE A 55 24.51 -7.69 -2.70
CA PHE A 55 23.06 -7.86 -2.52
C PHE A 55 22.45 -6.93 -1.44
N GLU A 56 23.16 -6.70 -0.34
CA GLU A 56 22.69 -5.83 0.74
C GLU A 56 22.89 -4.32 0.50
N THR A 57 23.61 -3.93 -0.55
CA THR A 57 23.98 -2.51 -0.78
C THR A 57 23.64 -2.02 -2.17
N ALA A 58 24.29 -2.58 -3.20
CA ALA A 58 24.12 -2.21 -4.61
C ALA A 58 24.17 -3.49 -5.46
N PRO A 59 23.03 -4.20 -5.58
CA PRO A 59 22.96 -5.46 -6.30
C PRO A 59 23.43 -5.31 -7.74
N THR A 60 24.36 -6.16 -8.16
CA THR A 60 24.82 -6.20 -9.56
C THR A 60 24.98 -7.64 -9.99
N ALA A 61 24.54 -7.98 -11.20
CA ALA A 61 24.69 -9.32 -11.74
C ALA A 61 26.16 -9.59 -12.11
N THR A 62 26.67 -10.74 -11.72
CA THR A 62 28.03 -11.19 -12.01
C THR A 62 28.05 -12.64 -12.50
N GLY A 63 29.19 -13.10 -13.02
CA GLY A 63 29.40 -14.50 -13.37
C GLY A 63 29.87 -15.33 -12.17
N LEU A 64 29.82 -16.65 -12.31
CA LEU A 64 30.28 -17.58 -11.28
C LEU A 64 31.80 -17.51 -11.02
N ASP A 65 32.59 -17.07 -12.00
CA ASP A 65 34.06 -16.99 -11.89
C ASP A 65 34.55 -16.11 -10.73
N GLY A 66 33.73 -15.14 -10.30
CA GLY A 66 34.03 -14.24 -9.18
C GLY A 66 33.52 -14.71 -7.82
N PHE A 67 32.69 -15.75 -7.79
CA PHE A 67 32.06 -16.24 -6.57
C PHE A 67 33.00 -17.18 -5.82
N ASP A 68 33.28 -16.90 -4.54
CA ASP A 68 34.12 -17.76 -3.69
C ASP A 68 33.26 -18.72 -2.86
N PRO A 69 33.22 -20.03 -3.17
CA PRO A 69 32.42 -20.99 -2.42
C PRO A 69 33.13 -21.56 -1.18
N THR A 70 34.26 -21.00 -0.74
CA THR A 70 35.06 -21.61 0.34
C THR A 70 34.44 -21.52 1.74
N GLY A 71 33.50 -20.60 1.97
CA GLY A 71 32.78 -20.47 3.23
C GLY A 71 31.65 -19.44 3.16
N GLY A 72 30.61 -19.61 3.99
CA GLY A 72 29.45 -18.73 3.95
C GLY A 72 28.19 -19.28 4.60
N ARG A 73 27.03 -18.84 4.11
CA ARG A 73 25.70 -19.28 4.57
C ARG A 73 24.89 -19.79 3.40
N ARG A 74 24.15 -20.88 3.61
CA ARG A 74 23.12 -21.36 2.70
C ARG A 74 21.76 -20.91 3.24
N HIS A 75 20.92 -20.40 2.35
CA HIS A 75 19.56 -19.97 2.61
C HIS A 75 18.63 -20.83 1.77
N GLU A 76 17.75 -21.62 2.39
CA GLU A 76 16.90 -22.60 1.70
C GLU A 76 15.47 -22.06 1.52
N ALA A 77 15.02 -21.98 0.26
CA ALA A 77 13.72 -21.45 -0.10
C ALA A 77 12.63 -22.54 -0.04
N ALA A 78 11.41 -22.15 0.32
CA ALA A 78 10.25 -23.06 0.35
C ALA A 78 9.88 -23.60 -1.06
N ALA A 79 10.20 -22.86 -2.13
CA ALA A 79 9.97 -23.29 -3.50
C ALA A 79 10.97 -22.67 -4.49
N ALA A 80 11.14 -23.33 -5.64
CA ALA A 80 11.99 -22.86 -6.73
C ALA A 80 11.53 -21.49 -7.30
N ALA A 81 10.23 -21.20 -7.27
CA ALA A 81 9.68 -19.91 -7.69
C ALA A 81 10.26 -18.75 -6.86
N ALA A 82 10.33 -18.89 -5.53
CA ALA A 82 10.91 -17.88 -4.65
C ALA A 82 12.43 -17.71 -4.90
N ALA A 83 13.14 -18.81 -5.15
CA ALA A 83 14.56 -18.79 -5.47
C ALA A 83 14.86 -18.09 -6.82
N ARG A 84 13.96 -18.19 -7.81
CA ARG A 84 14.05 -17.45 -9.08
C ARG A 84 13.64 -15.97 -8.94
N LEU A 85 12.61 -15.69 -8.12
CA LEU A 85 12.09 -14.33 -7.92
C LEU A 85 13.10 -13.39 -7.24
N ALA A 86 13.78 -13.87 -6.19
CA ALA A 86 14.69 -13.05 -5.38
C ALA A 86 15.77 -12.29 -6.20
N PRO A 87 16.55 -12.94 -7.10
CA PRO A 87 17.53 -12.23 -7.91
C PRO A 87 16.88 -11.26 -8.93
N MET A 88 15.70 -11.58 -9.46
CA MET A 88 14.97 -10.69 -10.37
C MET A 88 14.52 -9.39 -9.66
N LEU A 89 14.03 -9.51 -8.42
CA LEU A 89 13.70 -8.34 -7.58
C LEU A 89 14.96 -7.54 -7.20
N ALA A 90 16.07 -8.22 -6.91
CA ALA A 90 17.29 -7.57 -6.45
C ALA A 90 17.98 -6.75 -7.56
N LEU A 91 18.04 -7.30 -8.77
CA LEU A 91 18.65 -6.64 -9.93
C LEU A 91 17.72 -5.60 -10.56
N GLY A 92 16.42 -5.69 -10.26
CA GLY A 92 15.39 -4.90 -10.91
C GLY A 92 15.14 -5.37 -12.35
N GLY A 93 13.97 -5.01 -12.88
CA GLY A 93 13.59 -5.33 -14.24
C GLY A 93 12.89 -4.16 -14.94
N GLU A 94 12.69 -4.31 -16.25
CA GLU A 94 11.98 -3.34 -17.08
C GLU A 94 10.48 -3.63 -17.05
N VAL A 95 9.67 -2.68 -16.57
CA VAL A 95 8.21 -2.79 -16.63
C VAL A 95 7.76 -2.73 -18.09
N ARG A 96 7.17 -3.81 -18.58
CA ARG A 96 6.67 -3.97 -19.96
C ARG A 96 5.22 -3.53 -20.12
N GLY A 97 4.45 -3.55 -19.04
CA GLY A 97 3.05 -3.16 -19.04
C GLY A 97 2.43 -3.33 -17.66
N GLU A 98 1.33 -2.61 -17.45
CA GLU A 98 0.53 -2.63 -16.22
C GLU A 98 -0.94 -2.73 -16.62
N TYR A 99 -1.69 -3.59 -15.94
CA TYR A 99 -3.05 -3.95 -16.31
C TYR A 99 -3.91 -4.15 -15.07
N PHE A 100 -5.20 -3.84 -15.19
CA PHE A 100 -6.20 -4.18 -14.17
C PHE A 100 -6.73 -5.59 -14.43
N SER A 101 -6.68 -6.47 -13.42
CA SER A 101 -6.99 -7.90 -13.60
C SER A 101 -8.46 -8.20 -13.89
N ASP A 102 -9.38 -7.31 -13.52
CA ASP A 102 -10.80 -7.41 -13.88
C ASP A 102 -11.02 -7.17 -15.40
N ASP A 103 -10.30 -6.19 -15.96
CA ASP A 103 -10.37 -5.86 -17.39
C ASP A 103 -9.55 -6.84 -18.24
N THR A 104 -8.38 -7.23 -17.75
CA THR A 104 -7.43 -8.12 -18.44
C THR A 104 -7.03 -9.26 -17.50
N PRO A 105 -7.78 -10.37 -17.47
CA PRO A 105 -7.48 -11.50 -16.60
C PRO A 105 -6.05 -12.00 -16.81
N ILE A 106 -5.33 -12.29 -15.73
CA ILE A 106 -3.92 -12.72 -15.75
C ILE A 106 -3.70 -13.93 -16.66
N ALA A 107 -4.67 -14.85 -16.73
CA ALA A 107 -4.62 -16.00 -17.61
C ALA A 107 -4.44 -15.62 -19.11
N THR A 108 -4.98 -14.49 -19.54
CA THR A 108 -4.88 -13.98 -20.92
C THR A 108 -3.44 -13.56 -21.24
N VAL A 109 -2.80 -12.86 -20.30
CA VAL A 109 -1.40 -12.44 -20.45
C VAL A 109 -0.46 -13.63 -20.31
N ASN A 110 -0.78 -14.57 -19.42
CA ASN A 110 0.01 -15.78 -19.20
C ASN A 110 0.22 -16.59 -20.50
N GLU A 111 -0.82 -16.77 -21.32
CA GLU A 111 -0.71 -17.46 -22.62
C GLU A 111 0.29 -16.76 -23.55
N THR A 112 0.29 -15.43 -23.56
CA THR A 112 1.19 -14.63 -24.38
C THR A 112 2.63 -14.71 -23.89
N LEU A 113 2.84 -14.61 -22.58
CA LEU A 113 4.18 -14.67 -21.98
C LEU A 113 4.80 -16.07 -22.11
N SER A 114 3.99 -17.12 -21.93
CA SER A 114 4.46 -18.50 -22.05
C SER A 114 4.78 -18.89 -23.49
N SER A 115 4.00 -18.44 -24.47
CA SER A 115 4.31 -18.69 -25.89
C SER A 115 5.51 -17.88 -26.40
N GLY A 116 5.85 -16.78 -25.71
CA GLY A 116 6.91 -15.85 -26.11
C GLY A 116 8.31 -16.15 -25.55
N GLY A 117 8.48 -17.20 -24.73
CA GLY A 117 9.76 -17.47 -24.05
C GLY A 117 10.15 -16.39 -23.05
N PHE A 118 9.16 -15.80 -22.36
CA PHE A 118 9.39 -14.66 -21.48
C PHE A 118 10.22 -15.05 -20.24
N THR A 119 11.17 -14.19 -19.85
CA THR A 119 11.93 -14.31 -18.59
C THR A 119 11.73 -13.05 -17.77
N GLY A 120 11.25 -13.23 -16.54
CA GLY A 120 10.84 -12.12 -15.68
C GLY A 120 9.75 -12.55 -14.71
N TYR A 121 8.98 -11.58 -14.21
CA TYR A 121 7.87 -11.87 -13.33
C TYR A 121 6.68 -10.96 -13.59
N LEU A 122 5.50 -11.46 -13.25
CA LEU A 122 4.28 -10.68 -13.09
C LEU A 122 4.06 -10.45 -11.60
N GLU A 123 3.84 -9.21 -11.19
CA GLU A 123 3.53 -8.82 -9.81
C GLU A 123 2.10 -8.28 -9.74
N LEU A 124 1.23 -8.97 -9.02
CA LEU A 124 -0.11 -8.52 -8.63
C LEU A 124 -0.03 -8.14 -7.15
N ALA A 125 0.17 -6.86 -6.87
CA ALA A 125 0.35 -6.31 -5.52
C ALA A 125 -0.48 -5.03 -5.28
N GLU A 126 -0.86 -4.33 -6.34
CA GLU A 126 -1.58 -3.06 -6.25
C GLU A 126 -3.09 -3.29 -6.18
N ASN A 127 -3.75 -2.69 -5.19
CA ASN A 127 -5.19 -2.87 -4.93
C ASN A 127 -5.59 -4.33 -4.65
N VAL A 128 -4.67 -5.12 -4.11
CA VAL A 128 -4.87 -6.54 -3.79
C VAL A 128 -5.25 -6.72 -2.31
N LEU A 129 -6.24 -7.58 -2.04
CA LEU A 129 -6.83 -7.76 -0.71
C LEU A 129 -5.99 -8.66 0.21
N SER A 130 -5.33 -9.68 -0.35
CA SER A 130 -4.81 -10.81 0.42
C SER A 130 -3.28 -10.96 0.49
N GLY A 131 -2.51 -10.23 -0.33
CA GLY A 131 -1.04 -10.21 -0.30
C GLY A 131 -0.38 -9.88 -1.64
N ASP A 132 0.94 -10.06 -1.73
CA ASP A 132 1.68 -9.88 -2.98
C ASP A 132 1.73 -11.20 -3.75
N TYR A 133 1.26 -11.19 -4.99
CA TYR A 133 1.20 -12.37 -5.85
C TYR A 133 2.18 -12.26 -7.01
N TYR A 134 2.93 -13.32 -7.26
CA TYR A 134 3.96 -13.38 -8.27
C TYR A 134 3.77 -14.58 -9.22
N VAL A 135 3.86 -14.32 -10.52
CA VAL A 135 4.11 -15.37 -11.53
C VAL A 135 5.53 -15.16 -12.04
N VAL A 136 6.42 -16.10 -11.73
CA VAL A 136 7.80 -16.07 -12.21
C VAL A 136 7.87 -16.86 -13.50
N TYR A 137 8.50 -16.29 -14.53
CA TYR A 137 8.67 -16.92 -15.83
C TYR A 137 10.15 -17.20 -16.10
N ASP A 138 10.40 -18.41 -16.57
CA ASP A 138 11.72 -18.89 -17.00
C ASP A 138 11.56 -19.51 -18.39
N ASP A 139 12.10 -18.87 -19.43
CA ASP A 139 11.85 -19.23 -20.85
C ASP A 139 10.36 -19.49 -21.18
N GLY A 140 9.46 -18.70 -20.58
CA GLY A 140 8.01 -18.81 -20.74
C GLY A 140 7.33 -19.82 -19.80
N GLU A 141 8.05 -20.63 -19.04
CA GLU A 141 7.45 -21.54 -18.05
C GLU A 141 7.04 -20.78 -16.78
N PRO A 142 5.73 -20.74 -16.45
CA PRO A 142 5.25 -19.99 -15.28
C PRO A 142 5.37 -20.80 -13.99
N SER A 143 5.78 -20.14 -12.93
CA SER A 143 5.84 -20.66 -11.56
C SER A 143 5.23 -19.66 -10.59
N TYR A 144 4.27 -20.09 -9.76
CA TYR A 144 3.50 -19.19 -8.90
C TYR A 144 4.05 -19.13 -7.48
N ALA A 145 4.09 -17.91 -6.94
CA ALA A 145 4.39 -17.62 -5.54
C ALA A 145 3.45 -16.52 -5.02
N ALA A 146 3.07 -16.57 -3.76
CA ALA A 146 2.23 -15.58 -3.12
C ALA A 146 2.65 -15.40 -1.67
N TYR A 147 2.72 -14.15 -1.22
CA TYR A 147 3.12 -13.77 0.12
C TYR A 147 1.92 -13.11 0.82
N LEU A 148 1.21 -13.92 1.60
CA LEU A 148 -0.10 -13.57 2.17
C LEU A 148 0.01 -13.16 3.64
N GLY A 149 -0.47 -11.97 4.00
CA GLY A 149 -0.60 -11.51 5.39
C GLY A 149 0.72 -11.42 6.20
N ALA A 150 0.61 -11.08 7.48
CA ALA A 150 1.76 -10.78 8.34
C ALA A 150 2.44 -11.99 9.01
N THR A 151 2.03 -13.22 8.69
CA THR A 151 2.63 -14.47 9.21
C THR A 151 3.69 -15.07 8.28
N GLY A 152 3.86 -14.55 7.06
CA GLY A 152 5.07 -14.74 6.25
C GLY A 152 5.40 -16.18 5.81
N GLU A 153 4.39 -17.07 5.69
CA GLU A 153 4.63 -18.34 5.00
C GLU A 153 4.28 -18.18 3.52
N PRO A 154 5.24 -18.30 2.60
CA PRO A 154 4.98 -18.17 1.17
C PRO A 154 4.09 -19.32 0.70
N VAL A 155 2.97 -18.98 0.09
CA VAL A 155 2.13 -19.92 -0.65
C VAL A 155 2.72 -20.06 -2.04
N THR A 156 2.87 -21.28 -2.55
CA THR A 156 3.54 -21.53 -3.84
C THR A 156 2.80 -22.57 -4.67
N GLY A 157 3.09 -22.65 -5.96
CA GLY A 157 2.50 -23.64 -6.87
C GLY A 157 1.00 -23.45 -7.09
N GLU A 158 0.25 -24.55 -7.18
CA GLU A 158 -1.18 -24.56 -7.53
C GLU A 158 -2.05 -23.76 -6.55
N GLU A 159 -1.67 -23.73 -5.26
CA GLU A 159 -2.40 -22.93 -4.27
C GLU A 159 -2.23 -21.43 -4.56
N ALA A 160 -1.01 -20.98 -4.87
CA ALA A 160 -0.73 -19.59 -5.22
C ALA A 160 -1.44 -19.20 -6.52
N GLU A 161 -1.44 -20.08 -7.53
CA GLU A 161 -2.17 -19.88 -8.78
C GLU A 161 -3.68 -19.70 -8.54
N THR A 162 -4.26 -20.60 -7.74
CA THR A 162 -5.71 -20.56 -7.44
C THR A 162 -6.09 -19.27 -6.73
N LYS A 163 -5.29 -18.85 -5.75
CA LYS A 163 -5.55 -17.61 -5.01
C LYS A 163 -5.40 -16.38 -5.89
N MET A 164 -4.33 -16.30 -6.68
CA MET A 164 -4.09 -15.21 -7.63
C MET A 164 -5.25 -15.04 -8.63
N LYS A 165 -5.81 -16.12 -9.16
CA LYS A 165 -6.93 -16.06 -10.12
C LYS A 165 -8.21 -15.48 -9.54
N ASN A 166 -8.39 -15.58 -8.22
CA ASN A 166 -9.56 -15.05 -7.53
C ASN A 166 -9.30 -13.64 -6.97
N GLU A 167 -8.10 -13.10 -7.20
CA GLU A 167 -7.68 -11.82 -6.68
C GLU A 167 -7.86 -10.73 -7.74
N VAL A 168 -8.40 -9.59 -7.31
CA VAL A 168 -8.65 -8.45 -8.18
C VAL A 168 -7.68 -7.34 -7.79
N GLY A 169 -6.95 -6.80 -8.76
CA GLY A 169 -5.96 -5.76 -8.53
C GLY A 169 -5.25 -5.34 -9.81
N ILE A 170 -4.29 -4.44 -9.68
CA ILE A 170 -3.41 -4.02 -10.76
C ILE A 170 -2.16 -4.91 -10.72
N TYR A 171 -1.81 -5.49 -11.87
CA TYR A 171 -0.57 -6.24 -12.03
C TYR A 171 0.38 -5.62 -13.04
N SER A 172 1.67 -5.71 -12.73
CA SER A 172 2.77 -5.29 -13.57
C SER A 172 3.50 -6.49 -14.17
N VAL A 173 3.84 -6.42 -15.45
CA VAL A 173 4.70 -7.40 -16.12
C VAL A 173 6.11 -6.83 -16.20
N VAL A 174 7.07 -7.49 -15.55
CA VAL A 174 8.44 -7.01 -15.39
C VAL A 174 9.41 -7.98 -16.05
N ALA A 175 10.13 -7.52 -17.07
CA ALA A 175 11.17 -8.32 -17.73
C ALA A 175 12.48 -8.25 -16.94
N ALA A 176 13.07 -9.40 -16.62
CA ALA A 176 14.35 -9.48 -15.92
C ALA A 176 15.47 -9.87 -16.89
N ASP A 177 16.59 -9.16 -16.84
CA ASP A 177 17.80 -9.49 -17.60
C ASP A 177 18.78 -10.25 -16.70
N LEU A 178 18.75 -11.58 -16.78
CA LEU A 178 19.61 -12.46 -16.00
C LEU A 178 20.71 -13.04 -16.90
N PRO A 179 22.00 -12.80 -16.60
CA PRO A 179 23.08 -13.44 -17.33
C PRO A 179 23.08 -14.95 -17.06
N PRO A 180 23.38 -15.80 -18.06
CA PRO A 180 23.40 -17.24 -17.86
C PRO A 180 24.53 -17.63 -16.89
N VAL A 181 24.20 -18.49 -15.93
CA VAL A 181 25.14 -19.02 -14.93
C VAL A 181 25.03 -20.54 -14.91
N GLU A 182 26.16 -21.25 -15.00
CA GLU A 182 26.20 -22.70 -14.91
C GLU A 182 26.93 -23.13 -13.63
N LEU A 183 26.33 -24.05 -12.86
CA LEU A 183 27.01 -24.67 -11.72
C LEU A 183 28.14 -25.60 -12.19
N PRO A 184 29.21 -25.76 -11.38
CA PRO A 184 30.32 -26.63 -11.72
C PRO A 184 29.87 -28.08 -11.89
N ALA A 185 30.35 -28.73 -12.95
CA ALA A 185 30.15 -30.16 -13.14
C ALA A 185 30.90 -30.95 -12.04
N SER A 186 30.26 -32.01 -11.53
CA SER A 186 30.90 -32.91 -10.57
C SER A 186 32.17 -33.53 -11.19
N PRO A 187 33.27 -33.71 -10.44
CA PRO A 187 34.47 -34.39 -10.93
C PRO A 187 34.21 -35.84 -11.39
N GLU A 188 33.07 -36.45 -11.01
CA GLU A 188 32.65 -37.78 -11.50
C GLU A 188 32.01 -37.75 -12.91
N SER A 189 31.63 -36.58 -13.42
CA SER A 189 31.07 -36.40 -14.77
C SER A 189 32.13 -36.03 -15.82
N ALA A 190 33.35 -35.69 -15.40
CA ALA A 190 34.49 -35.44 -16.28
C ALA A 190 35.05 -36.70 -16.97
N GLY A 191 34.29 -37.81 -16.93
CA GLY A 191 34.60 -39.10 -17.52
C GLY A 191 33.61 -39.56 -18.58
N SER A 192 32.90 -38.68 -19.30
CA SER A 192 32.24 -39.07 -20.55
C SER A 192 31.93 -37.89 -21.46
N ALA A 193 32.99 -37.33 -22.07
CA ALA A 193 32.85 -36.52 -23.28
C ALA A 193 33.74 -37.15 -24.36
N ALA A 194 33.11 -37.89 -25.28
CA ALA A 194 33.40 -37.94 -26.73
C ALA A 194 33.01 -39.29 -27.36
N ALA A 195 31.87 -39.33 -28.06
CA ALA A 195 31.79 -39.96 -29.39
C ALA A 195 30.49 -39.53 -30.10
N THR A 196 30.67 -38.79 -31.18
CA THR A 196 29.66 -38.37 -32.15
C THR A 196 29.31 -39.47 -33.17
N VAL A 197 28.12 -39.31 -33.77
CA VAL A 197 27.58 -39.79 -35.06
C VAL A 197 27.11 -41.26 -35.29
N ALA A 198 25.81 -41.33 -35.63
CA ALA A 198 25.20 -41.98 -36.81
C ALA A 198 24.62 -43.42 -36.72
N ASP A 199 23.29 -43.46 -36.85
CA ASP A 199 22.45 -44.27 -37.76
C ASP A 199 22.45 -45.82 -37.69
N ARG A 200 21.23 -46.38 -37.72
CA ARG A 200 20.76 -47.71 -38.18
C ARG A 200 20.40 -48.78 -37.14
N ASP A 201 19.08 -48.94 -36.98
CA ASP A 201 18.24 -50.10 -37.31
C ASP A 201 18.80 -51.55 -37.29
N VAL A 202 17.89 -52.45 -36.93
CA VAL A 202 17.83 -53.92 -37.04
C VAL A 202 18.45 -54.78 -35.92
N GLY A 203 17.58 -55.58 -35.28
CA GLY A 203 17.80 -57.03 -35.25
C GLY A 203 17.98 -57.72 -33.90
N GLU A 204 16.85 -58.17 -33.35
CA GLU A 204 16.60 -59.47 -32.70
C GLU A 204 17.73 -60.54 -32.84
N THR A 205 18.25 -61.08 -31.73
CA THR A 205 18.10 -62.51 -31.30
C THR A 205 19.02 -62.84 -30.10
N ASP A 206 18.37 -63.29 -29.03
CA ASP A 206 18.49 -64.61 -28.41
C ASP A 206 19.78 -65.08 -27.67
N SER A 207 19.49 -65.52 -26.44
CA SER A 207 19.98 -66.74 -25.76
C SER A 207 21.19 -66.76 -24.83
N ALA A 208 20.83 -67.14 -23.59
CA ALA A 208 21.39 -68.21 -22.75
C ALA A 208 22.56 -67.85 -21.81
N VAL A 209 22.31 -67.67 -20.51
CA VAL A 209 22.15 -68.68 -19.41
C VAL A 209 23.45 -68.89 -18.64
N SER A 210 23.40 -68.64 -17.33
CA SER A 210 23.94 -69.52 -16.27
C SER A 210 23.44 -69.07 -14.89
N GLU A 211 22.57 -69.89 -14.28
CA GLU A 211 22.29 -69.96 -12.83
C GLU A 211 23.43 -70.76 -12.11
N PRO A 212 23.31 -71.35 -10.88
CA PRO A 212 22.31 -71.25 -9.78
C PRO A 212 22.89 -71.26 -8.34
N GLY A 213 22.01 -71.27 -7.34
CA GLY A 213 22.24 -71.83 -5.99
C GLY A 213 21.51 -71.05 -4.87
N GLU A 214 20.20 -71.23 -4.63
CA GLU A 214 19.54 -72.30 -3.84
C GLU A 214 20.00 -72.31 -2.36
N THR A 215 19.14 -71.95 -1.38
CA THR A 215 18.17 -72.83 -0.71
C THR A 215 17.31 -71.97 0.25
N ALA A 216 15.97 -71.98 0.16
CA ALA A 216 15.00 -72.95 0.73
C ALA A 216 14.91 -72.78 2.27
N VAL A 217 13.78 -72.76 2.99
CA VAL A 217 12.41 -73.33 2.90
C VAL A 217 11.63 -72.75 4.12
N SER A 218 10.30 -72.75 4.30
CA SER A 218 9.21 -73.59 3.79
C SER A 218 7.85 -72.93 4.08
N ASP A 219 6.91 -73.16 3.15
CA ASP A 219 5.51 -73.61 3.29
C ASP A 219 4.56 -72.97 4.33
N ASP A 220 3.27 -72.75 4.04
CA ASP A 220 2.37 -73.65 3.31
C ASP A 220 1.18 -72.89 2.71
N THR A 221 0.81 -73.26 1.49
CA THR A 221 -0.47 -72.94 0.79
C THR A 221 -1.38 -74.18 0.95
N PRO A 222 -2.73 -74.22 0.73
CA PRO A 222 -3.39 -73.88 -0.55
C PRO A 222 -4.82 -73.26 -0.39
N ALA A 223 -5.27 -72.35 -1.26
CA ALA A 223 -5.94 -72.51 -2.56
C ALA A 223 -7.49 -72.69 -2.56
N THR A 224 -8.11 -71.78 -3.32
CA THR A 224 -9.25 -71.93 -4.26
C THR A 224 -10.72 -72.03 -3.80
N SER A 225 -11.50 -71.13 -4.43
CA SER A 225 -12.79 -71.34 -5.11
C SER A 225 -14.11 -71.21 -4.34
N THR A 226 -14.86 -70.17 -4.75
CA THR A 226 -16.32 -70.14 -5.06
C THR A 226 -17.29 -70.93 -4.17
N ASP A 227 -18.20 -70.23 -3.49
CA ASP A 227 -19.64 -70.29 -3.83
C ASP A 227 -20.47 -69.29 -2.99
N THR A 228 -21.49 -68.72 -3.62
CA THR A 228 -22.61 -67.99 -2.98
C THR A 228 -23.73 -69.01 -2.77
N PRO A 229 -24.49 -69.03 -1.65
CA PRO A 229 -25.79 -68.33 -1.66
C PRO A 229 -26.31 -67.78 -0.32
N ALA A 230 -27.02 -66.65 -0.45
CA ALA A 230 -28.26 -66.21 0.21
C ALA A 230 -28.60 -66.63 1.65
N THR A 231 -28.98 -65.63 2.48
CA THR A 231 -30.27 -65.56 3.23
C THR A 231 -30.45 -64.13 3.79
N GLY A 232 -31.41 -63.36 3.25
CA GLY A 232 -32.05 -62.21 3.94
C GLY A 232 -33.09 -62.70 4.96
N PRO A 233 -34.04 -61.90 5.51
CA PRO A 233 -34.55 -60.58 5.11
C PRO A 233 -34.61 -59.63 6.35
N ALA A 234 -35.29 -58.48 6.46
CA ALA A 234 -36.47 -57.88 5.84
C ALA A 234 -36.42 -56.35 6.18
N ALA A 235 -36.63 -55.45 5.23
CA ALA A 235 -37.94 -54.87 4.81
C ALA A 235 -38.41 -53.76 5.80
N THR A 236 -38.91 -52.60 5.40
CA THR A 236 -39.77 -52.16 4.27
C THR A 236 -39.66 -50.62 4.15
N ASP A 237 -39.52 -50.01 2.96
CA ASP A 237 -40.56 -49.66 1.95
C ASP A 237 -41.32 -48.36 2.34
N ASP A 238 -41.64 -47.37 1.51
CA ASP A 238 -41.91 -47.23 0.06
C ASP A 238 -41.63 -45.74 -0.31
N GLY A 239 -41.17 -45.33 -1.50
CA GLY A 239 -41.81 -45.39 -2.84
C GLY A 239 -42.30 -43.97 -3.20
N VAL A 240 -42.14 -43.36 -4.39
CA VAL A 240 -42.15 -43.70 -5.83
C VAL A 240 -41.69 -42.40 -6.56
N GLY A 241 -41.08 -42.29 -7.74
CA GLY A 241 -40.63 -43.22 -8.79
C GLY A 241 -40.38 -42.46 -10.12
N THR A 242 -39.31 -42.87 -10.83
CA THR A 242 -39.12 -43.01 -12.30
C THR A 242 -39.19 -41.75 -13.18
N GLY A 243 -38.15 -41.32 -13.91
CA GLY A 243 -37.39 -41.94 -15.03
C GLY A 243 -37.23 -40.81 -16.07
N ASP A 244 -36.18 -40.60 -16.86
CA ASP A 244 -35.42 -41.45 -17.77
C ASP A 244 -34.31 -40.54 -18.35
N SER A 245 -33.15 -41.08 -18.73
CA SER A 245 -32.04 -40.34 -19.38
C SER A 245 -32.11 -40.48 -20.90
N PRO A 246 -31.53 -39.54 -21.66
CA PRO A 246 -30.40 -39.96 -22.51
C PRO A 246 -29.25 -38.94 -22.62
N ALA A 247 -28.20 -39.39 -23.31
CA ALA A 247 -26.81 -38.94 -23.34
C ALA A 247 -26.45 -37.83 -24.38
N VAL A 248 -25.34 -37.12 -24.07
CA VAL A 248 -24.20 -36.58 -24.89
C VAL A 248 -24.42 -36.01 -26.31
N GLU A 249 -23.99 -34.75 -26.54
CA GLU A 249 -22.94 -34.27 -27.48
C GLU A 249 -22.83 -32.71 -27.39
N PRO A 250 -21.68 -32.07 -27.73
CA PRO A 250 -21.41 -30.64 -27.56
C PRO A 250 -21.67 -29.81 -28.84
N ASP A 251 -21.99 -28.51 -28.68
CA ASP A 251 -22.11 -27.57 -29.81
C ASP A 251 -21.25 -26.32 -29.55
N ASP A 252 -20.23 -26.15 -30.40
CA ASP A 252 -19.43 -24.94 -30.60
C ASP A 252 -20.24 -23.90 -31.39
N GLU A 253 -20.44 -22.70 -30.85
CA GLU A 253 -20.77 -21.51 -31.67
C GLU A 253 -19.83 -20.34 -31.36
N LEU A 254 -18.80 -20.25 -32.21
CA LEU A 254 -18.00 -19.05 -32.46
C LEU A 254 -18.89 -17.91 -32.97
N ARG A 255 -18.92 -16.77 -32.28
CA ARG A 255 -19.37 -15.48 -32.85
C ARG A 255 -18.38 -14.36 -32.59
N SER A 256 -17.43 -14.28 -33.52
CA SER A 256 -16.78 -13.10 -34.11
C SER A 256 -17.04 -11.73 -33.45
N VAL A 257 -15.96 -11.15 -32.92
CA VAL A 257 -15.78 -9.73 -32.63
C VAL A 257 -15.64 -8.92 -33.94
N PRO A 258 -16.23 -7.72 -34.06
CA PRO A 258 -15.95 -6.83 -35.17
C PRO A 258 -14.71 -5.97 -34.88
N SER A 259 -13.68 -6.11 -35.70
CA SER A 259 -12.54 -5.20 -35.77
C SER A 259 -12.96 -3.85 -36.38
N LEU A 260 -12.65 -2.72 -35.73
CA LEU A 260 -12.38 -1.46 -36.44
C LEU A 260 -11.37 -0.58 -35.67
N ASP A 261 -10.37 -0.17 -36.44
CA ASP A 261 -9.17 0.66 -36.23
C ASP A 261 -9.41 2.03 -35.55
N PRO A 262 -8.39 2.61 -34.88
CA PRO A 262 -8.41 3.93 -34.29
C PRO A 262 -7.93 4.98 -35.31
N ASP A 263 -8.81 5.88 -35.72
CA ASP A 263 -8.49 7.26 -36.17
C ASP A 263 -9.72 7.87 -36.84
N ARG A 264 -10.66 8.42 -36.05
CA ARG A 264 -11.55 9.52 -36.48
C ARG A 264 -12.05 10.34 -35.29
N THR A 265 -11.49 11.53 -35.18
CA THR A 265 -12.00 12.70 -34.47
C THR A 265 -13.38 13.13 -34.97
N ASP A 266 -14.29 13.57 -34.09
CA ASP A 266 -14.84 14.94 -34.07
C ASP A 266 -16.06 15.12 -33.13
N ARG A 267 -16.04 16.24 -32.40
CA ARG A 267 -17.16 16.83 -31.63
C ARG A 267 -18.28 17.32 -32.56
N PRO A 268 -19.53 17.29 -32.09
CA PRO A 268 -20.32 18.53 -31.94
C PRO A 268 -21.09 18.55 -30.59
N GLY A 269 -21.49 19.67 -29.98
CA GLY A 269 -21.85 20.96 -30.52
C GLY A 269 -23.38 21.16 -30.46
N ASP A 270 -23.84 21.71 -29.33
CA ASP A 270 -25.07 22.50 -29.08
C ASP A 270 -26.27 22.41 -30.04
N ALA A 271 -27.45 22.05 -29.52
CA ALA A 271 -28.75 22.56 -29.99
C ALA A 271 -29.87 22.31 -28.97
N ALA A 272 -30.67 23.36 -28.80
CA ALA A 272 -31.69 23.57 -27.79
C ALA A 272 -33.09 22.97 -28.06
N ASP A 273 -33.90 23.06 -27.00
CA ASP A 273 -35.34 23.40 -26.98
C ASP A 273 -36.38 22.27 -27.02
N ALA A 274 -37.02 22.04 -25.87
CA ALA A 274 -38.47 21.73 -25.79
C ALA A 274 -39.03 22.05 -24.40
N ARG A 275 -39.53 23.28 -24.30
CA ARG A 275 -40.42 23.86 -23.30
C ARG A 275 -41.68 23.00 -23.01
N ALA A 276 -41.99 22.76 -21.74
CA ALA A 276 -43.35 22.49 -21.26
C ALA A 276 -43.59 23.16 -19.89
N THR A 277 -44.82 23.61 -19.69
CA THR A 277 -45.25 24.76 -18.90
C THR A 277 -45.87 24.43 -17.53
N ALA A 278 -45.62 25.32 -16.56
CA ALA A 278 -46.56 25.90 -15.58
C ALA A 278 -47.28 25.01 -14.54
N SER A 279 -46.98 25.25 -13.25
CA SER A 279 -47.93 25.89 -12.32
C SER A 279 -47.20 26.44 -11.09
N ALA A 280 -47.54 27.68 -10.74
CA ALA A 280 -47.21 28.40 -9.51
C ALA A 280 -48.51 28.73 -8.78
N VAL A 281 -48.36 29.21 -7.53
CA VAL A 281 -49.34 29.67 -6.51
C VAL A 281 -49.75 28.57 -5.51
N GLU A 282 -49.71 28.77 -4.19
CA GLU A 282 -50.07 29.95 -3.39
C GLU A 282 -49.19 30.13 -2.14
N ALA A 283 -49.02 31.39 -1.73
CA ALA A 283 -48.61 31.80 -0.39
C ALA A 283 -49.86 32.09 0.44
N ASP A 284 -49.84 31.78 1.74
CA ASP A 284 -50.82 32.30 2.69
C ASP A 284 -50.12 32.74 3.97
N ASP A 285 -50.61 33.86 4.48
CA ASP A 285 -50.04 34.77 5.46
C ASP A 285 -51.14 34.93 6.53
N VAL A 286 -50.91 34.51 7.77
CA VAL A 286 -51.82 34.84 8.88
C VAL A 286 -51.04 35.20 10.15
N ALA A 287 -51.29 36.44 10.58
CA ALA A 287 -50.81 37.10 11.78
C ALA A 287 -51.69 36.83 13.02
N GLY A 288 -51.11 37.11 14.21
CA GLY A 288 -51.83 37.42 15.48
C GLY A 288 -51.32 36.60 16.68
N SER A 289 -50.40 37.12 17.52
CA SER A 289 -50.63 37.94 18.75
C SER A 289 -51.28 37.11 19.89
N GLU A 290 -50.66 36.92 21.07
CA GLU A 290 -50.74 37.77 22.29
C GLU A 290 -49.67 37.29 23.33
N THR A 291 -48.71 38.13 23.75
CA THR A 291 -48.57 38.87 25.03
C THR A 291 -48.59 38.09 26.36
N THR A 292 -47.44 38.05 27.06
CA THR A 292 -47.15 38.60 28.42
C THR A 292 -45.61 38.63 28.54
N GLY A 293 -44.87 39.64 29.00
CA GLY A 293 -45.16 40.86 29.74
C GLY A 293 -44.45 40.84 31.09
N THR A 294 -43.60 41.84 31.37
CA THR A 294 -42.94 42.23 32.66
C THR A 294 -41.52 41.68 32.84
N ASP A 295 -40.46 42.39 33.22
CA ASP A 295 -40.02 43.81 33.40
C ASP A 295 -38.53 43.61 33.81
N ASP A 296 -37.48 44.30 33.33
CA ASP A 296 -37.18 45.74 33.36
C ASP A 296 -35.91 46.00 34.19
N ARG A 297 -35.23 47.07 33.78
CA ARG A 297 -34.09 47.79 34.39
C ARG A 297 -32.69 47.36 33.97
N VAL A 298 -31.78 48.21 33.46
CA VAL A 298 -31.63 49.65 33.08
C VAL A 298 -30.16 50.01 33.37
N GLY A 299 -29.54 50.84 32.52
CA GLY A 299 -28.29 51.58 32.80
C GLY A 299 -27.21 51.32 31.75
N THR A 300 -27.22 51.91 30.54
CA THR A 300 -27.07 53.32 30.13
C THR A 300 -25.62 53.84 30.13
N GLY A 301 -25.15 54.20 28.92
CA GLY A 301 -24.18 55.27 28.62
C GLY A 301 -22.70 54.94 28.88
N GLU A 302 -21.71 55.45 28.14
CA GLU A 302 -21.67 56.43 27.05
C GLU A 302 -20.19 56.52 26.57
N THR A 303 -19.96 56.99 25.34
CA THR A 303 -18.75 57.70 24.84
C THR A 303 -17.40 56.98 24.60
N GLY A 304 -16.91 57.05 23.34
CA GLY A 304 -15.47 57.18 23.01
C GLY A 304 -15.02 58.65 23.09
N PRO A 305 -13.91 59.14 22.48
CA PRO A 305 -12.85 58.48 21.68
C PRO A 305 -11.39 59.01 21.95
N ALA A 306 -10.42 58.51 21.14
CA ALA A 306 -9.24 59.19 20.56
C ALA A 306 -7.91 59.46 21.34
N THR A 307 -6.82 59.24 20.57
CA THR A 307 -5.49 59.92 20.49
C THR A 307 -4.35 59.63 21.47
N GLY A 308 -3.16 59.36 20.91
CA GLY A 308 -1.87 59.77 21.49
C GLY A 308 -0.65 58.88 21.19
N ASP A 309 0.10 59.20 20.13
CA ASP A 309 1.56 58.99 20.01
C ASP A 309 2.23 60.31 20.44
N PRO A 310 3.38 60.34 21.17
CA PRO A 310 4.68 60.49 20.48
C PRO A 310 5.96 59.95 21.20
N ASP A 311 6.92 59.50 20.38
CA ASP A 311 8.35 59.92 20.28
C ASP A 311 9.42 59.63 21.40
N ARG A 312 10.44 58.83 20.96
CA ARG A 312 11.92 58.98 21.08
C ARG A 312 12.77 58.76 22.36
N GLY A 313 13.88 58.01 22.15
CA GLY A 313 15.18 58.08 22.88
C GLY A 313 16.00 56.77 22.74
N VAL A 314 16.71 56.49 21.62
CA VAL A 314 18.13 56.79 21.29
C VAL A 314 19.21 56.15 22.19
N VAL A 315 19.91 55.14 21.65
CA VAL A 315 21.39 54.93 21.59
C VAL A 315 21.63 53.75 20.62
N GLU A 316 22.15 53.91 19.38
CA GLU A 316 23.57 54.07 18.96
C GLU A 316 24.50 53.09 19.70
N THR A 317 25.23 52.16 19.08
CA THR A 317 26.16 52.23 17.92
C THR A 317 26.57 50.77 17.56
N ASP A 318 26.56 50.36 16.28
CA ASP A 318 27.71 50.17 15.36
C ASP A 318 28.39 48.77 15.53
N GLU A 319 28.78 47.97 14.53
CA GLU A 319 29.20 48.18 13.13
C GLU A 319 28.85 46.93 12.29
N THR A 320 28.19 47.06 11.13
CA THR A 320 28.77 47.14 9.75
C THR A 320 29.18 45.75 9.19
N GLU A 321 28.41 45.04 8.36
CA GLU A 321 28.15 45.22 6.90
C GLU A 321 29.45 45.20 6.02
N PRO A 322 29.46 44.96 4.68
CA PRO A 322 28.32 44.76 3.77
C PRO A 322 28.55 43.92 2.46
N THR A 323 27.46 43.92 1.65
CA THR A 323 27.36 43.94 0.16
C THR A 323 27.69 42.67 -0.62
N THR A 324 26.98 42.27 -1.69
CA THR A 324 25.94 42.85 -2.58
C THR A 324 25.54 41.68 -3.50
N GLY A 325 24.31 41.42 -3.95
CA GLY A 325 23.22 42.33 -4.31
C GLY A 325 23.38 42.79 -5.77
N ASP A 326 22.73 42.13 -6.74
CA ASP A 326 21.71 42.75 -7.62
C ASP A 326 21.41 41.92 -8.89
N ALA A 327 20.20 42.16 -9.39
CA ALA A 327 19.31 41.47 -10.29
C ALA A 327 19.71 41.37 -11.77
N GLY A 328 18.91 40.56 -12.49
CA GLY A 328 19.02 40.34 -13.92
C GLY A 328 18.47 41.46 -14.80
N SER A 329 18.65 41.30 -16.11
CA SER A 329 17.85 41.98 -17.13
C SER A 329 17.91 41.27 -18.49
N ARG A 330 16.81 41.40 -19.24
CA ARG A 330 16.52 40.87 -20.57
C ARG A 330 17.02 41.82 -21.68
N GLY A 331 17.40 41.25 -22.83
CA GLY A 331 16.87 41.66 -24.16
C GLY A 331 17.55 42.77 -25.00
N ALA A 332 18.11 42.31 -26.13
CA ALA A 332 18.05 42.85 -27.52
C ALA A 332 18.93 44.04 -28.00
N GLY A 333 19.51 43.85 -29.22
CA GLY A 333 19.55 44.90 -30.25
C GLY A 333 20.90 45.31 -30.88
N THR A 334 21.29 44.62 -31.97
CA THR A 334 21.88 45.09 -33.25
C THR A 334 22.74 46.37 -33.37
N GLY A 335 23.85 46.31 -34.13
CA GLY A 335 24.43 47.50 -34.80
C GLY A 335 25.89 47.44 -35.28
N GLU A 336 26.11 46.86 -36.46
CA GLU A 336 27.07 47.18 -37.55
C GLU A 336 28.06 48.39 -37.46
N THR A 337 29.35 48.17 -37.82
CA THR A 337 30.06 48.71 -39.02
C THR A 337 31.61 48.92 -38.88
N ASN A 338 32.33 48.47 -39.92
CA ASN A 338 33.56 49.02 -40.58
C ASN A 338 34.88 49.24 -39.79
N GLY A 339 36.09 48.92 -40.30
CA GLY A 339 36.54 48.39 -41.59
C GLY A 339 38.07 48.53 -41.79
N VAL A 340 38.60 47.81 -42.81
CA VAL A 340 39.86 48.03 -43.59
C VAL A 340 41.19 47.81 -42.84
N GLY A 341 42.24 47.13 -43.32
CA GLY A 341 42.66 46.48 -44.59
C GLY A 341 44.14 46.09 -44.39
N THR A 342 44.71 45.04 -45.00
CA THR A 342 45.57 45.14 -46.21
C THR A 342 46.12 43.74 -46.53
N ALA A 343 46.16 43.40 -47.82
CA ALA A 343 46.61 42.13 -48.40
C ALA A 343 48.10 42.11 -48.77
N SER A 344 48.69 40.92 -48.90
CA SER A 344 49.65 40.57 -49.99
C SER A 344 49.92 39.06 -50.11
N THR A 345 49.49 38.50 -51.26
CA THR A 345 50.15 37.55 -52.19
C THR A 345 50.57 36.11 -51.79
N GLY A 346 50.01 35.12 -52.52
CA GLY A 346 50.24 33.64 -52.42
C GLY A 346 51.43 33.09 -53.24
N PRO A 347 51.39 31.88 -53.88
CA PRO A 347 50.34 30.84 -53.92
C PRO A 347 50.83 29.35 -53.89
N GLU A 348 49.85 28.42 -53.93
CA GLU A 348 49.86 26.99 -54.34
C GLU A 348 50.53 25.88 -53.47
N ARG A 349 49.70 24.97 -52.92
CA ARG A 349 49.62 23.54 -53.31
C ARG A 349 48.59 22.74 -52.46
N SER A 350 47.63 22.16 -53.16
CA SER A 350 46.97 20.85 -53.00
C SER A 350 46.84 20.17 -51.60
N ALA A 351 45.62 19.99 -51.11
CA ALA A 351 45.03 18.71 -50.63
C ALA A 351 43.63 18.94 -50.01
N GLY A 352 42.70 18.00 -50.25
CA GLY A 352 41.26 18.13 -50.01
C GLY A 352 40.77 18.10 -48.56
N PRO A 353 39.44 18.28 -48.35
CA PRO A 353 38.83 18.43 -47.04
C PRO A 353 38.36 17.07 -46.50
N ALA A 354 39.06 16.52 -45.53
CA ALA A 354 38.50 15.50 -44.66
C ALA A 354 39.26 15.54 -43.32
N SER A 355 38.53 15.40 -42.22
CA SER A 355 39.02 15.38 -40.84
C SER A 355 39.12 16.73 -40.12
N ARG A 356 37.97 17.36 -39.85
CA ARG A 356 37.77 18.25 -38.67
C ARG A 356 36.39 18.10 -38.04
N ARG A 357 35.77 16.92 -38.14
CA ARG A 357 34.42 16.67 -37.60
C ARG A 357 34.35 15.54 -36.55
N SER A 358 35.50 15.17 -35.97
CA SER A 358 35.59 14.16 -34.90
C SER A 358 36.19 14.68 -33.59
N GLY A 359 36.65 15.94 -33.51
CA GLY A 359 37.23 16.50 -32.28
C GLY A 359 36.29 17.42 -31.47
N GLY A 360 35.12 17.77 -32.05
CA GLY A 360 34.15 18.64 -31.39
C GLY A 360 33.14 17.89 -30.52
N THR A 361 32.83 16.64 -30.88
CA THR A 361 31.93 15.76 -30.12
C THR A 361 32.61 15.24 -28.86
N ASP A 362 33.88 14.88 -28.94
CA ASP A 362 34.63 14.34 -27.80
C ASP A 362 34.90 15.42 -26.75
N ALA A 363 35.26 16.64 -27.19
CA ALA A 363 35.44 17.77 -26.27
C ALA A 363 34.12 18.21 -25.61
N ALA A 364 32.99 18.11 -26.30
CA ALA A 364 31.67 18.41 -25.74
C ALA A 364 31.19 17.32 -24.77
N ALA A 365 31.45 16.04 -25.09
CA ALA A 365 31.16 14.92 -24.22
C ALA A 365 32.04 14.94 -22.95
N ASP A 366 33.33 15.28 -23.08
CA ASP A 366 34.23 15.44 -21.94
C ASP A 366 33.83 16.62 -21.04
N ALA A 367 33.34 17.71 -21.63
CA ALA A 367 32.81 18.84 -20.87
C ALA A 367 31.53 18.45 -20.10
N ALA A 368 30.60 17.76 -20.74
CA ALA A 368 29.37 17.25 -20.10
C ALA A 368 29.68 16.24 -18.99
N LEU A 369 30.62 15.32 -19.20
CA LEU A 369 31.09 14.39 -18.17
C LEU A 369 31.78 15.12 -17.02
N GLY A 370 32.51 16.20 -17.30
CA GLY A 370 33.11 17.07 -16.29
C GLY A 370 32.06 17.75 -15.41
N GLU A 371 30.97 18.23 -16.00
CA GLU A 371 29.84 18.85 -15.32
C GLU A 371 29.09 17.85 -14.43
N VAL A 372 28.74 16.68 -14.96
CA VAL A 372 28.07 15.61 -14.19
C VAL A 372 28.94 15.13 -13.03
N ARG A 373 30.27 15.01 -13.21
CA ARG A 373 31.18 14.64 -12.13
C ARG A 373 31.29 15.73 -11.05
N ALA A 374 31.22 17.01 -11.45
CA ALA A 374 31.19 18.12 -10.50
C ALA A 374 29.88 18.16 -9.70
N GLU A 375 28.76 17.87 -10.36
CA GLU A 375 27.44 17.76 -9.73
C GLU A 375 27.37 16.59 -8.75
N LEU A 376 27.86 15.40 -9.12
CA LEU A 376 27.99 14.25 -8.22
C LEU A 376 28.84 14.57 -6.99
N ARG A 377 29.92 15.33 -7.15
CA ARG A 377 30.75 15.77 -6.01
C ARG A 377 29.96 16.69 -5.09
N ARG A 378 29.27 17.69 -5.65
CA ARG A 378 28.43 18.62 -4.90
C ARG A 378 27.29 17.91 -4.17
N LEU A 379 26.66 16.92 -4.81
CA LEU A 379 25.59 16.10 -4.23
C LEU A 379 26.12 15.26 -3.07
N ARG A 380 27.27 14.60 -3.22
CA ARG A 380 27.92 13.85 -2.12
C ARG A 380 28.32 14.75 -0.96
N GLU A 381 28.93 15.90 -1.23
CA GLU A 381 29.26 16.89 -0.19
C GLU A 381 28.00 17.41 0.52
N THR A 382 26.90 17.57 -0.22
CA THR A 382 25.60 17.96 0.31
C THR A 382 25.00 16.84 1.15
N GLN A 383 25.03 15.59 0.69
CA GLN A 383 24.60 14.42 1.42
C GLN A 383 25.39 14.28 2.71
N GLU A 384 26.72 14.29 2.68
CA GLU A 384 27.54 14.24 3.88
C GLU A 384 27.26 15.42 4.83
N ARG A 385 26.99 16.61 4.31
CA ARG A 385 26.60 17.76 5.12
C ARG A 385 25.23 17.56 5.76
N LEU A 386 24.27 17.00 5.04
CA LEU A 386 22.95 16.66 5.57
C LEU A 386 23.06 15.53 6.58
N GLU A 387 23.82 14.48 6.32
CA GLU A 387 24.11 13.39 7.26
C GLU A 387 24.81 13.90 8.50
N ARG A 388 25.80 14.80 8.38
CA ARG A 388 26.41 15.48 9.54
C ARG A 388 25.42 16.36 10.28
N ARG A 389 24.50 17.05 9.60
CA ARG A 389 23.43 17.82 10.24
C ARG A 389 22.43 16.91 10.95
N VAL A 390 22.04 15.81 10.32
CA VAL A 390 21.14 14.80 10.90
C VAL A 390 21.82 14.14 12.09
N ALA A 391 23.10 13.79 12.00
CA ALA A 391 23.88 13.25 13.11
C ALA A 391 24.12 14.28 14.22
N ALA A 392 24.22 15.57 13.90
CA ALA A 392 24.29 16.64 14.90
C ALA A 392 22.93 16.96 15.53
N LEU A 393 21.82 16.78 14.79
CA LEU A 393 20.46 16.91 15.30
C LEU A 393 20.08 15.68 16.15
N LYS A 394 20.46 14.47 15.73
CA LYS A 394 20.29 13.21 16.47
C LYS A 394 21.25 13.11 17.66
N GLY A 395 22.53 13.43 17.47
CA GLY A 395 23.55 13.45 18.52
C GLY A 395 23.47 14.68 19.45
N GLY A 396 22.74 15.72 19.05
CA GLY A 396 22.33 16.82 19.92
C GLY A 396 21.28 16.41 20.95
N ASP A 397 20.61 15.27 20.73
CA ASP A 397 19.65 14.66 21.66
C ASP A 397 20.34 13.64 22.60
N ASP A 398 21.42 12.97 22.15
CA ASP A 398 22.18 12.00 22.96
C ASP A 398 23.28 12.62 23.86
N GLY A 399 23.52 13.94 23.75
CA GLY A 399 24.51 14.65 24.57
C GLY A 399 23.93 15.48 25.71
N SER A 400 22.61 15.67 25.72
CA SER A 400 21.89 16.28 26.82
C SER A 400 21.16 15.16 27.54
N THR A 401 21.86 14.48 28.46
CA THR A 401 21.18 14.05 29.67
C THR A 401 20.60 15.31 30.26
N SER A 402 19.37 15.63 29.85
CA SER A 402 18.57 16.57 30.58
C SER A 402 18.67 16.06 32.00
N SER A 403 19.25 16.88 32.84
CA SER A 403 19.13 16.77 34.27
C SER A 403 17.68 17.15 34.64
N GLY A 404 16.72 16.72 33.83
CA GLY A 404 15.29 16.78 34.04
C GLY A 404 14.97 15.59 34.93
N THR A 405 14.19 15.86 35.96
CA THR A 405 13.62 14.80 36.79
C THR A 405 12.96 13.75 35.88
N PRO A 406 13.19 12.44 36.08
CA PRO A 406 12.46 11.41 35.36
C PRO A 406 10.96 11.71 35.45
N GLY A 407 10.29 11.85 34.30
CA GLY A 407 8.86 12.13 34.26
C GLY A 407 8.03 10.90 34.68
N PRO A 408 6.70 11.04 34.73
CA PRO A 408 5.82 9.94 35.12
C PRO A 408 5.88 8.79 34.10
N SER A 409 5.85 7.54 34.59
CA SER A 409 5.63 6.36 33.77
C SER A 409 4.15 5.99 33.81
N LEU A 410 3.51 5.94 32.65
CA LEU A 410 2.07 5.70 32.49
C LEU A 410 1.81 4.40 31.71
N SER A 411 0.62 3.83 31.87
CA SER A 411 0.11 2.83 30.93
C SER A 411 -0.45 3.50 29.67
N PRO A 412 -0.58 2.77 28.54
CA PRO A 412 -1.20 3.30 27.32
C PRO A 412 -2.57 3.94 27.55
N THR A 413 -3.50 3.21 28.18
CA THR A 413 -4.85 3.69 28.50
C THR A 413 -4.83 4.89 29.45
N GLU A 414 -3.91 4.92 30.43
CA GLU A 414 -3.81 6.06 31.35
C GLU A 414 -3.29 7.32 30.63
N ALA A 415 -2.31 7.17 29.74
CA ALA A 415 -1.79 8.27 28.94
C ALA A 415 -2.87 8.83 28.00
N LEU A 416 -3.59 7.96 27.29
CA LEU A 416 -4.66 8.35 26.38
C LEU A 416 -5.82 9.02 27.12
N SER A 417 -6.37 8.41 28.17
CA SER A 417 -7.49 8.99 28.95
C SER A 417 -7.17 10.36 29.56
N LYS A 418 -5.89 10.66 29.82
CA LYS A 418 -5.43 11.96 30.33
C LYS A 418 -4.99 12.94 29.24
N THR A 419 -5.12 12.57 27.97
CA THR A 419 -4.79 13.40 26.81
C THR A 419 -6.05 13.89 26.12
N THR A 420 -6.05 15.16 25.72
CA THR A 420 -7.07 15.75 24.85
C THR A 420 -6.34 16.42 23.68
N LEU A 421 -6.81 16.18 22.46
CA LEU A 421 -6.33 16.88 21.28
C LEU A 421 -7.26 18.03 20.93
N PHE A 422 -6.69 19.16 20.57
CA PHE A 422 -7.40 20.31 20.04
C PHE A 422 -6.98 20.55 18.59
N VAL A 423 -7.97 20.76 17.72
CA VAL A 423 -7.70 21.08 16.32
C VAL A 423 -7.48 22.59 16.21
N ARG A 424 -6.32 22.97 15.69
CA ARG A 424 -5.86 24.35 15.58
C ARG A 424 -5.34 24.64 14.18
N GLU A 425 -5.39 25.91 13.81
CA GLU A 425 -4.71 26.42 12.63
C GLU A 425 -3.27 26.78 13.03
N GLY A 426 -2.28 26.18 12.38
CA GLY A 426 -0.86 26.46 12.57
C GLY A 426 -0.48 27.86 12.07
N THR A 427 -1.09 28.32 10.97
CA THR A 427 -0.93 29.69 10.47
C THR A 427 -2.29 30.37 10.33
N ARG A 428 -2.39 31.57 10.93
CA ARG A 428 -3.59 32.42 10.80
C ARG A 428 -3.86 32.75 9.32
N GLY A 429 -5.05 32.40 8.85
CA GLY A 429 -5.46 32.63 7.46
C GLY A 429 -4.89 31.63 6.46
N GLY A 430 -4.24 30.56 6.94
CA GLY A 430 -4.00 29.37 6.13
C GLY A 430 -5.29 28.55 5.92
N PRO A 431 -5.22 27.46 5.14
CA PRO A 431 -6.38 26.61 4.88
C PRO A 431 -7.02 26.02 6.14
N THR A 432 -8.35 26.01 6.17
CA THR A 432 -9.16 25.53 7.30
C THR A 432 -9.98 24.29 6.94
N LEU A 433 -10.55 23.59 7.93
CA LEU A 433 -11.50 22.50 7.69
C LEU A 433 -12.72 22.96 6.88
N GLU A 434 -13.17 24.21 7.12
CA GLU A 434 -14.21 24.86 6.32
C GLU A 434 -13.78 25.03 4.85
N ASP A 435 -12.52 25.38 4.59
CA ASP A 435 -12.02 25.46 3.21
C ASP A 435 -11.96 24.09 2.53
N ALA A 436 -11.65 23.03 3.28
CA ALA A 436 -11.66 21.67 2.76
C ALA A 436 -13.08 21.21 2.41
N HIS A 437 -14.05 21.52 3.27
CA HIS A 437 -15.49 21.28 3.05
C HIS A 437 -16.02 22.05 1.84
N GLN A 438 -15.69 23.33 1.71
CA GLN A 438 -16.11 24.14 0.56
C GLN A 438 -15.30 23.88 -0.72
N GLY A 439 -14.28 23.04 -0.62
CA GLY A 439 -13.40 22.69 -1.72
C GLY A 439 -12.50 23.79 -2.24
N ARG A 440 -12.10 24.69 -1.35
CA ARG A 440 -11.22 25.84 -1.61
C ARG A 440 -9.74 25.56 -1.33
N THR A 441 -9.40 24.36 -0.86
CA THR A 441 -8.02 23.89 -0.61
C THR A 441 -7.82 22.46 -1.08
N ASP A 442 -6.57 22.06 -1.26
CA ASP A 442 -6.14 20.67 -1.42
C ASP A 442 -5.68 20.05 -0.09
N ARG A 443 -5.42 18.73 -0.13
CA ARG A 443 -5.06 17.91 1.03
C ARG A 443 -3.75 18.34 1.68
N ASP A 444 -2.71 18.54 0.87
CA ASP A 444 -1.37 18.84 1.37
C ASP A 444 -1.34 20.21 2.05
N ALA A 445 -2.01 21.21 1.46
CA ALA A 445 -2.11 22.54 2.03
C ALA A 445 -2.90 22.56 3.35
N LEU A 446 -3.96 21.76 3.47
CA LEU A 446 -4.69 21.61 4.73
C LEU A 446 -3.84 20.90 5.78
N ALA A 447 -3.24 19.76 5.45
CA ALA A 447 -2.42 18.98 6.37
C ALA A 447 -1.19 19.76 6.88
N ALA A 448 -0.67 20.69 6.08
CA ALA A 448 0.40 21.60 6.50
C ALA A 448 -0.06 22.70 7.47
N ASN A 449 -1.35 23.03 7.51
CA ASN A 449 -1.89 24.10 8.34
C ASN A 449 -2.74 23.61 9.53
N VAL A 450 -3.24 22.38 9.52
CA VAL A 450 -3.97 21.81 10.66
C VAL A 450 -2.97 21.23 11.67
N GLU A 451 -3.02 21.71 12.90
CA GLU A 451 -2.21 21.22 14.03
C GLU A 451 -3.11 20.58 15.09
N LEU A 452 -2.70 19.40 15.57
CA LEU A 452 -3.34 18.73 16.70
C LEU A 452 -2.60 19.09 17.99
N GLU A 453 -3.01 20.19 18.62
CA GLU A 453 -2.46 20.67 19.88
C GLU A 453 -2.82 19.71 21.02
N ARG A 454 -1.82 19.25 21.76
CA ARG A 454 -2.00 18.30 22.87
C ARG A 454 -2.15 19.00 24.21
N HIS A 455 -3.16 18.60 24.96
CA HIS A 455 -3.36 19.00 26.35
C HIS A 455 -3.39 17.77 27.26
N THR A 456 -2.52 17.74 28.26
CA THR A 456 -2.37 16.62 29.19
C THR A 456 -2.81 16.99 30.61
N ARG A 457 -3.43 16.04 31.31
CA ARG A 457 -3.71 16.13 32.77
C ARG A 457 -2.59 15.55 33.64
N PHE A 458 -1.41 15.38 33.05
CA PHE A 458 -0.17 14.96 33.69
C PHE A 458 0.99 15.80 33.14
N ASP A 459 2.12 15.79 33.85
CA ASP A 459 3.35 16.43 33.37
C ASP A 459 3.94 15.62 32.22
N ALA A 460 3.81 16.14 30.99
CA ALA A 460 4.29 15.47 29.80
C ALA A 460 5.83 15.51 29.69
N ALA A 461 6.50 16.43 30.38
CA ALA A 461 7.95 16.58 30.29
C ALA A 461 8.66 15.33 30.84
N GLY A 462 9.32 14.59 29.94
CA GLY A 462 10.02 13.35 30.29
C GLY A 462 9.10 12.19 30.67
N ALA A 463 7.80 12.27 30.35
CA ALA A 463 6.86 11.19 30.58
C ALA A 463 7.11 10.02 29.62
N THR A 464 6.90 8.79 30.10
CA THR A 464 7.07 7.58 29.30
C THR A 464 5.84 6.68 29.38
N VAL A 465 5.53 5.99 28.29
CA VAL A 465 4.45 5.01 28.19
C VAL A 465 5.06 3.69 27.76
N GLY A 466 5.00 2.66 28.63
CA GLY A 466 5.64 1.37 28.32
C GLY A 466 7.16 1.43 28.08
N GLY A 467 7.83 2.50 28.53
CA GLY A 467 9.27 2.73 28.30
C GLY A 467 9.58 3.58 27.05
N GLU A 468 8.58 3.90 26.23
CA GLU A 468 8.69 4.83 25.10
C GLU A 468 8.38 6.27 25.54
N PRO A 469 9.01 7.31 24.95
CA PRO A 469 8.58 8.70 25.16
C PRO A 469 7.10 8.90 24.85
N TYR A 470 6.40 9.66 25.71
CA TYR A 470 4.96 9.91 25.56
C TYR A 470 4.58 10.47 24.18
N GLU A 471 5.36 11.40 23.64
CA GLU A 471 5.12 11.98 22.32
C GLU A 471 5.13 10.93 21.20
N SER A 472 6.14 10.07 21.19
CA SER A 472 6.28 9.01 20.18
C SER A 472 5.15 7.97 20.31
N PHE A 473 4.78 7.61 21.54
CA PHE A 473 3.62 6.76 21.81
C PHE A 473 2.32 7.40 21.30
N LEU A 474 2.08 8.69 21.58
CA LEU A 474 0.85 9.36 21.18
C LEU A 474 0.74 9.42 19.65
N GLU A 475 1.79 9.85 18.95
CA GLU A 475 1.79 9.99 17.48
C GLU A 475 1.69 8.63 16.77
N SER A 476 2.18 7.56 17.37
CA SER A 476 2.03 6.20 16.86
C SER A 476 0.69 5.55 17.22
N SER A 477 -0.01 6.07 18.24
CA SER A 477 -1.30 5.53 18.68
C SER A 477 -2.37 5.63 17.58
N ARG A 478 -3.25 4.62 17.52
CA ARG A 478 -4.33 4.62 16.55
C ARG A 478 -5.35 5.74 16.79
N ALA A 479 -5.57 6.10 18.05
CA ALA A 479 -6.48 7.18 18.42
C ALA A 479 -6.01 8.52 17.83
N TYR A 480 -4.71 8.83 17.93
CA TYR A 480 -4.14 10.02 17.30
C TYR A 480 -4.24 9.98 15.77
N ARG A 481 -3.86 8.84 15.16
CA ARG A 481 -3.92 8.66 13.70
C ARG A 481 -5.34 8.80 13.16
N PHE A 482 -6.34 8.28 13.89
CA PHE A 482 -7.75 8.44 13.54
C PHE A 482 -8.19 9.90 13.54
N VAL A 483 -7.88 10.67 14.58
CA VAL A 483 -8.24 12.10 14.64
C VAL A 483 -7.53 12.90 13.53
N ARG A 484 -6.27 12.57 13.24
CA ARG A 484 -5.51 13.19 12.14
C ARG A 484 -6.14 12.88 10.79
N TRP A 485 -6.44 11.61 10.51
CA TRP A 485 -7.11 11.20 9.27
C TRP A 485 -8.49 11.85 9.11
N LEU A 486 -9.31 11.85 10.17
CA LEU A 486 -10.64 12.47 10.20
C LEU A 486 -10.61 13.95 9.78
N THR A 487 -9.58 14.67 10.21
CA THR A 487 -9.46 16.13 10.01
C THR A 487 -8.68 16.50 8.75
N THR A 488 -7.79 15.64 8.25
CA THR A 488 -6.88 16.01 7.15
C THR A 488 -7.03 15.19 5.87
N GLU A 489 -7.67 14.02 5.91
CA GLU A 489 -7.75 13.10 4.77
C GLU A 489 -9.20 12.79 4.37
N LEU A 490 -10.03 12.41 5.34
CA LEU A 490 -11.44 12.06 5.12
C LEU A 490 -12.25 13.11 4.34
N PRO A 491 -12.11 14.44 4.57
CA PRO A 491 -12.88 15.44 3.83
C PRO A 491 -12.60 15.37 2.32
N PHE A 492 -11.39 14.95 1.95
CA PHE A 492 -10.99 14.78 0.55
C PHE A 492 -11.44 13.44 -0.01
N GLU A 493 -11.41 12.36 0.78
CA GLU A 493 -11.93 11.06 0.37
C GLU A 493 -13.43 11.14 0.04
N ILE A 494 -14.23 11.73 0.93
CA ILE A 494 -15.68 11.92 0.71
C ILE A 494 -15.96 12.72 -0.57
N ARG A 495 -15.12 13.71 -0.88
CA ARG A 495 -15.29 14.53 -2.10
C ARG A 495 -14.80 13.84 -3.35
N ALA A 496 -13.66 13.15 -3.29
CA ALA A 496 -13.08 12.46 -4.43
C ALA A 496 -14.03 11.39 -5.00
N THR A 497 -14.96 10.91 -4.17
CA THR A 497 -15.89 9.83 -4.47
C THR A 497 -17.33 10.33 -4.64
N ASP A 498 -17.50 11.66 -4.78
CA ASP A 498 -18.78 12.36 -4.94
C ASP A 498 -19.82 11.98 -3.85
N SER A 499 -19.34 11.62 -2.66
CA SER A 499 -20.15 11.12 -1.55
C SER A 499 -20.61 12.20 -0.58
N ALA A 500 -20.23 13.46 -0.77
CA ALA A 500 -20.57 14.58 0.12
C ALA A 500 -22.07 14.69 0.45
N ASP A 501 -22.95 14.57 -0.56
CA ASP A 501 -24.40 14.62 -0.35
C ASP A 501 -24.95 13.38 0.36
N ALA A 502 -24.35 12.21 0.10
CA ALA A 502 -24.75 10.93 0.67
C ALA A 502 -24.20 10.73 2.10
N MET A 503 -23.13 11.43 2.45
CA MET A 503 -22.47 11.45 3.77
C MET A 503 -22.70 12.78 4.51
N ARG A 504 -23.76 13.52 4.15
CA ARG A 504 -23.99 14.91 4.56
C ARG A 504 -23.80 15.17 6.05
N HIS A 505 -24.34 14.33 6.94
CA HIS A 505 -24.27 14.60 8.37
C HIS A 505 -22.82 14.60 8.85
N LEU A 506 -22.03 13.60 8.44
CA LEU A 506 -20.62 13.53 8.77
C LEU A 506 -19.84 14.64 8.08
N TYR A 507 -20.08 14.83 6.78
CA TYR A 507 -19.34 15.79 5.97
C TYR A 507 -19.52 17.22 6.47
N ASP A 508 -20.76 17.61 6.80
CA ASP A 508 -21.10 18.94 7.31
C ASP A 508 -20.65 19.13 8.78
N ALA A 509 -20.39 18.06 9.53
CA ALA A 509 -19.88 18.14 10.91
C ALA A 509 -18.35 18.32 11.01
N ILE A 510 -17.60 17.97 9.96
CA ILE A 510 -16.13 18.06 9.94
C ILE A 510 -15.62 19.47 10.26
N PRO A 511 -16.15 20.57 9.66
CA PRO A 511 -15.69 21.92 9.96
C PRO A 511 -15.83 22.34 11.42
N ASP A 512 -16.79 21.74 12.14
CA ASP A 512 -17.08 22.07 13.53
C ASP A 512 -16.21 21.31 14.54
N VAL A 513 -15.39 20.34 14.09
CA VAL A 513 -14.48 19.58 14.93
C VAL A 513 -13.48 20.51 15.63
N ASP A 514 -13.54 20.58 16.97
CA ASP A 514 -12.65 21.41 17.79
C ASP A 514 -11.71 20.59 18.66
N ARG A 515 -12.16 19.47 19.22
CA ARG A 515 -11.36 18.66 20.14
C ARG A 515 -11.74 17.19 20.17
N ALA A 516 -10.77 16.33 20.47
CA ALA A 516 -10.96 14.90 20.65
C ALA A 516 -10.49 14.45 22.03
N PHE A 517 -11.34 13.68 22.69
CA PHE A 517 -11.06 13.01 23.96
C PHE A 517 -10.83 11.54 23.69
N PHE A 518 -9.90 10.93 24.43
CA PHE A 518 -9.62 9.51 24.33
C PHE A 518 -10.09 8.76 25.57
N GLU A 519 -10.44 7.49 25.40
CA GLU A 519 -10.85 6.59 26.49
C GLU A 519 -11.93 7.23 27.39
N GLU A 520 -12.92 7.85 26.75
CA GLU A 520 -13.90 8.65 27.46
C GLU A 520 -15.15 7.84 27.80
N THR A 521 -15.46 7.80 29.09
CA THR A 521 -16.70 7.24 29.60
C THR A 521 -17.82 8.27 29.55
N VAL A 522 -18.88 7.96 28.81
CA VAL A 522 -20.10 8.75 28.69
C VAL A 522 -21.29 7.99 29.26
N ALA A 523 -22.31 8.75 29.67
CA ALA A 523 -23.58 8.19 30.10
C ALA A 523 -24.51 8.01 28.90
N VAL A 524 -25.08 6.81 28.72
CA VAL A 524 -26.09 6.51 27.71
C VAL A 524 -27.38 6.03 28.37
N GLY A 525 -28.52 6.25 27.71
CA GLY A 525 -29.85 5.97 28.27
C GLY A 525 -30.44 7.14 29.07
N ASP A 526 -31.72 7.02 29.43
CA ASP A 526 -32.49 8.05 30.13
C ASP A 526 -32.97 7.56 31.51
N GLY A 527 -33.11 8.49 32.46
CA GLY A 527 -33.61 8.22 33.80
C GLY A 527 -32.82 7.14 34.57
N ASP A 528 -33.53 6.13 35.07
CA ASP A 528 -32.99 5.05 35.90
C ASP A 528 -32.27 3.95 35.09
N GLU A 529 -32.34 3.99 33.76
CA GLU A 529 -31.68 3.04 32.85
C GLU A 529 -30.32 3.54 32.35
N ARG A 530 -29.80 4.61 32.96
CA ARG A 530 -28.50 5.19 32.61
C ARG A 530 -27.37 4.21 32.90
N ARG A 531 -26.57 3.93 31.87
CA ARG A 531 -25.36 3.10 31.96
C ARG A 531 -24.16 3.88 31.44
N GLU A 532 -22.99 3.48 31.89
CA GLU A 532 -21.71 4.05 31.45
C GLU A 532 -21.17 3.23 30.28
N VAL A 533 -20.75 3.92 29.22
CA VAL A 533 -20.09 3.36 28.04
C VAL A 533 -18.79 4.11 27.82
N THR A 534 -17.72 3.41 27.54
CA THR A 534 -16.44 4.03 27.16
C THR A 534 -16.26 3.94 25.65
N PHE A 535 -16.03 5.09 25.01
CA PHE A 535 -15.58 5.18 23.64
C PHE A 535 -14.08 5.49 23.61
N ASP A 536 -13.36 4.88 22.68
CA ASP A 536 -11.92 5.09 22.55
C ASP A 536 -11.60 6.50 22.05
N VAL A 537 -12.48 7.08 21.24
CA VAL A 537 -12.41 8.49 20.81
C VAL A 537 -13.81 9.12 20.83
N VAL A 538 -13.93 10.32 21.40
CA VAL A 538 -15.10 11.19 21.28
C VAL A 538 -14.65 12.57 20.79
N VAL A 539 -15.12 12.95 19.60
CA VAL A 539 -14.83 14.23 18.98
C VAL A 539 -15.99 15.18 19.23
N ARG A 540 -15.67 16.40 19.64
CA ARG A 540 -16.63 17.44 20.00
C ARG A 540 -16.38 18.73 19.24
N ASP A 541 -17.45 19.50 19.15
CA ASP A 541 -17.40 20.87 18.69
C ASP A 541 -16.84 21.83 19.76
N ARG A 542 -16.88 23.12 19.45
CA ARG A 542 -16.43 24.18 20.36
C ARG A 542 -17.30 24.32 21.61
N GLU A 543 -18.59 24.01 21.51
CA GLU A 543 -19.57 24.10 22.60
C GLU A 543 -19.50 22.89 23.54
N GLY A 544 -18.87 21.80 23.09
CA GLY A 544 -18.73 20.55 23.81
C GLY A 544 -19.78 19.50 23.44
N GLU A 545 -20.52 19.71 22.37
CA GLU A 545 -21.48 18.74 21.85
C GLU A 545 -20.72 17.64 21.06
N PRO A 546 -21.08 16.36 21.22
CA PRO A 546 -20.43 15.26 20.52
C PRO A 546 -20.82 15.23 19.05
N LEU A 547 -19.83 15.12 18.16
CA LEU A 547 -20.00 15.02 16.71
C LEU A 547 -19.69 13.62 16.20
N VAL A 548 -18.62 13.02 16.69
CA VAL A 548 -18.14 11.70 16.24
C VAL A 548 -17.72 10.87 17.44
N VAL A 549 -18.07 9.59 17.42
CA VAL A 549 -17.56 8.59 18.36
C VAL A 549 -16.83 7.49 17.60
N ALA A 550 -15.79 6.91 18.20
CA ALA A 550 -15.08 5.78 17.61
C ALA A 550 -14.69 4.73 18.63
N THR A 551 -14.69 3.47 18.18
CA THR A 551 -14.06 2.35 18.88
C THR A 551 -12.98 1.72 18.02
N LEU A 552 -11.83 1.48 18.65
CA LEU A 552 -10.60 1.04 18.04
C LEU A 552 -10.31 -0.40 18.48
N LYS A 553 -10.23 -1.33 17.53
CA LYS A 553 -9.88 -2.73 17.76
C LYS A 553 -8.41 -2.97 17.47
N GLU A 554 -7.58 -2.92 18.50
CA GLU A 554 -6.12 -3.08 18.38
C GLU A 554 -5.67 -4.53 18.12
N GLY A 555 -6.55 -5.50 18.34
CA GLY A 555 -6.28 -6.93 18.10
C GLY A 555 -6.01 -7.25 16.63
N ARG A 556 -5.24 -8.32 16.39
CA ARG A 556 -5.01 -8.88 15.05
C ARG A 556 -6.18 -9.75 14.57
N GLU A 557 -7.06 -10.12 15.48
CA GLU A 557 -8.26 -10.89 15.19
C GLU A 557 -9.22 -10.06 14.33
N PRO A 558 -9.87 -10.69 13.35
CA PRO A 558 -10.84 -9.99 12.52
C PRO A 558 -12.04 -9.55 13.35
N THR A 559 -12.69 -8.48 12.91
CA THR A 559 -13.80 -7.86 13.64
C THR A 559 -15.14 -8.36 13.08
N GLY A 560 -15.73 -9.33 13.78
CA GLY A 560 -17.05 -9.90 13.46
C GLY A 560 -18.23 -9.21 14.14
N ALA A 561 -19.44 -9.70 13.85
CA ALA A 561 -20.71 -9.09 14.30
C ALA A 561 -20.80 -8.97 15.83
N ALA A 562 -20.30 -9.97 16.57
CA ALA A 562 -20.32 -9.98 18.04
C ALA A 562 -19.56 -8.81 18.67
N ALA A 563 -18.56 -8.24 17.97
CA ALA A 563 -17.84 -7.07 18.42
C ALA A 563 -18.55 -5.75 18.06
N VAL A 564 -19.33 -5.74 16.98
CA VAL A 564 -19.99 -4.55 16.42
C VAL A 564 -21.39 -4.33 17.00
N GLU A 565 -22.15 -5.39 17.27
CA GLU A 565 -23.54 -5.30 17.74
C GLU A 565 -23.70 -4.51 19.06
N PRO A 566 -22.88 -4.74 20.10
CA PRO A 566 -22.97 -3.94 21.33
C PRO A 566 -22.65 -2.48 21.06
N LEU A 567 -21.70 -2.22 20.15
CA LEU A 567 -21.27 -0.90 19.73
C LEU A 567 -22.39 -0.11 19.05
N VAL A 568 -23.09 -0.73 18.09
CA VAL A 568 -24.23 -0.11 17.41
C VAL A 568 -25.34 0.24 18.40
N THR A 569 -25.57 -0.63 19.40
CA THR A 569 -26.54 -0.39 20.47
C THR A 569 -26.12 0.80 21.34
N ASP A 570 -24.87 0.79 21.81
CA ASP A 570 -24.29 1.84 22.65
C ASP A 570 -24.33 3.21 21.99
N VAL A 571 -23.94 3.27 20.72
CA VAL A 571 -23.99 4.50 19.93
C VAL A 571 -25.43 4.94 19.70
N SER A 572 -26.36 4.01 19.41
CA SER A 572 -27.78 4.37 19.21
C SER A 572 -28.38 4.99 20.47
N ASP A 573 -28.09 4.46 21.65
CA ASP A 573 -28.53 5.02 22.93
C ASP A 573 -27.87 6.37 23.21
N PHE A 574 -26.60 6.54 22.86
CA PHE A 574 -25.87 7.80 23.01
C PHE A 574 -26.41 8.90 22.07
N CYS A 575 -26.65 8.56 20.80
CA CYS A 575 -27.23 9.43 19.78
C CYS A 575 -28.69 9.79 20.07
N ALA A 576 -29.42 8.93 20.78
CA ALA A 576 -30.78 9.25 21.22
C ALA A 576 -30.80 10.39 22.26
N ALA A 577 -29.74 10.50 23.07
CA ALA A 577 -29.55 11.56 24.06
C ALA A 577 -28.81 12.79 23.49
N ASN A 578 -28.01 12.62 22.43
CA ASN A 578 -27.20 13.67 21.81
C ASN A 578 -27.42 13.68 20.30
N ASP A 579 -28.22 14.62 19.80
CA ASP A 579 -28.66 14.64 18.40
C ASP A 579 -27.65 15.25 17.41
N THR A 580 -26.56 15.79 17.92
CA THR A 580 -25.42 16.33 17.16
C THR A 580 -24.47 15.25 16.64
N VAL A 581 -24.57 14.01 17.14
CA VAL A 581 -23.68 12.92 16.71
C VAL A 581 -23.96 12.57 15.26
N ALA A 582 -23.00 12.86 14.40
CA ALA A 582 -23.08 12.70 12.95
C ALA A 582 -22.60 11.32 12.47
N ALA A 583 -21.63 10.72 13.16
CA ALA A 583 -21.08 9.42 12.77
C ALA A 583 -20.52 8.63 13.94
N ALA A 584 -20.50 7.32 13.77
CA ALA A 584 -19.81 6.39 14.63
C ALA A 584 -18.88 5.49 13.84
N PHE A 585 -17.67 5.32 14.33
CA PHE A 585 -16.61 4.58 13.65
C PHE A 585 -16.25 3.33 14.42
N VAL A 586 -16.15 2.21 13.71
CA VAL A 586 -15.41 1.04 14.16
C VAL A 586 -14.12 1.01 13.36
N VAL A 587 -12.98 1.09 14.03
CA VAL A 587 -11.66 1.10 13.39
C VAL A 587 -10.91 -0.15 13.80
N THR A 588 -10.53 -0.99 12.85
CA THR A 588 -9.82 -2.24 13.13
C THR A 588 -8.40 -2.24 12.60
N ALA A 589 -7.50 -2.97 13.27
CA ALA A 589 -6.14 -3.24 12.80
C ALA A 589 -6.08 -4.32 11.72
N SER A 590 -7.16 -5.08 11.62
CA SER A 590 -7.30 -6.27 10.78
C SER A 590 -8.33 -5.97 9.70
N TYR A 591 -9.25 -6.89 9.45
CA TYR A 591 -10.36 -6.73 8.53
C TYR A 591 -11.70 -6.98 9.23
N PHE A 592 -12.79 -6.57 8.59
CA PHE A 592 -14.16 -6.89 9.02
C PHE A 592 -14.62 -8.23 8.44
N GLU A 593 -15.20 -9.08 9.28
CA GLU A 593 -15.82 -10.31 8.79
C GLU A 593 -17.14 -10.00 8.05
N ALA A 594 -17.60 -10.96 7.23
CA ALA A 594 -18.81 -10.80 6.44
C ALA A 594 -20.04 -10.54 7.34
N ASP A 595 -20.11 -11.20 8.50
CA ASP A 595 -21.21 -11.05 9.46
C ASP A 595 -21.29 -9.63 10.05
N ALA A 596 -20.15 -8.96 10.31
CA ALA A 596 -20.10 -7.57 10.74
C ALA A 596 -20.66 -6.62 9.68
N THR A 597 -20.31 -6.88 8.41
CA THR A 597 -20.81 -6.09 7.28
C THR A 597 -22.30 -6.31 7.04
N GLU A 598 -22.78 -7.56 7.19
CA GLU A 598 -24.22 -7.87 7.15
C GLU A 598 -24.98 -7.19 8.28
N LEU A 599 -24.46 -7.21 9.50
CA LEU A 599 -25.05 -6.52 10.64
C LEU A 599 -25.13 -5.00 10.40
N ALA A 600 -24.08 -4.38 9.85
CA ALA A 600 -24.11 -2.96 9.51
C ALA A 600 -25.15 -2.64 8.43
N ARG A 601 -25.30 -3.52 7.43
CA ARG A 601 -26.37 -3.40 6.43
C ARG A 601 -27.75 -3.55 7.06
N GLU A 602 -27.93 -4.49 7.99
CA GLU A 602 -29.18 -4.67 8.72
C GLU A 602 -29.52 -3.40 9.53
N ALA A 603 -28.57 -2.91 10.32
CA ALA A 603 -28.72 -1.71 11.16
C ALA A 603 -29.04 -0.43 10.35
N THR A 604 -28.54 -0.35 9.12
CA THR A 604 -28.72 0.81 8.24
C THR A 604 -29.87 0.63 7.23
N SER A 605 -30.43 -0.58 7.11
CA SER A 605 -31.58 -0.90 6.29
C SER A 605 -32.90 -0.45 6.95
N GLY A 606 -33.06 0.85 7.14
CA GLY A 606 -34.30 1.42 7.65
C GLY A 606 -35.48 1.17 6.70
N SER A 607 -36.47 0.38 7.15
CA SER A 607 -37.83 0.13 6.63
C SER A 607 -37.97 -0.10 5.11
N LEU A 608 -38.58 -1.24 4.73
CA LEU A 608 -38.87 -1.80 3.38
C LEU A 608 -39.35 -0.84 2.25
N LEU A 609 -39.51 0.46 2.50
CA LEU A 609 -40.04 1.47 1.59
C LEU A 609 -39.11 2.70 1.40
N SER A 610 -37.97 2.79 2.08
CA SER A 610 -37.06 3.93 2.02
C SER A 610 -35.77 3.56 1.27
N ARG A 611 -35.57 4.09 0.06
CA ARG A 611 -34.20 4.24 -0.47
C ARG A 611 -33.50 5.24 0.44
N GLY A 612 -32.62 4.75 1.31
CA GLY A 612 -31.85 5.60 2.22
C GLY A 612 -31.17 6.72 1.43
N ARG A 613 -31.50 7.97 1.77
CA ARG A 613 -30.87 9.16 1.16
C ARG A 613 -29.37 9.23 1.47
N TYR A 614 -28.98 8.62 2.58
CA TYR A 614 -27.66 8.68 3.17
C TYR A 614 -27.03 7.30 3.20
N ARG A 615 -25.73 7.21 2.92
CA ARG A 615 -24.98 5.95 2.91
C ARG A 615 -24.75 5.46 4.34
N ASN A 616 -24.96 4.16 4.57
CA ASN A 616 -24.80 3.48 5.87
C ASN A 616 -25.31 4.29 7.06
N PHE A 617 -26.55 4.79 6.96
CA PHE A 617 -27.13 5.66 7.96
C PHE A 617 -28.08 4.90 8.87
N VAL A 618 -27.81 4.90 10.17
CA VAL A 618 -28.68 4.32 11.20
C VAL A 618 -29.72 5.37 11.58
N SER A 619 -30.98 5.14 11.20
CA SER A 619 -32.09 6.05 11.53
C SER A 619 -32.67 5.73 12.90
N LEU A 620 -32.80 6.75 13.76
CA LEU A 620 -33.48 6.63 15.04
C LEU A 620 -34.94 7.15 14.91
N ALA A 621 -35.75 7.00 15.97
CA ALA A 621 -37.19 7.32 15.96
C ALA A 621 -37.53 8.82 15.78
N ARG A 622 -36.53 9.70 15.69
CA ARG A 622 -36.64 11.16 15.45
C ARG A 622 -35.96 11.53 14.13
N LYS A 623 -35.77 12.81 13.81
CA LYS A 623 -34.94 13.26 12.67
C LYS A 623 -33.43 13.04 12.89
N ASN A 624 -33.08 12.09 13.75
CA ASN A 624 -31.74 11.91 14.29
C ASN A 624 -31.23 10.55 13.85
N GLY A 625 -29.92 10.44 13.71
CA GLY A 625 -29.24 9.25 13.24
C GLY A 625 -27.79 9.58 12.92
N PHE A 626 -27.02 8.56 12.61
CA PHE A 626 -25.59 8.70 12.39
C PHE A 626 -25.13 7.80 11.25
N HIS A 627 -24.03 8.17 10.61
CA HIS A 627 -23.33 7.29 9.68
C HIS A 627 -22.55 6.23 10.47
N LEU A 628 -22.86 4.96 10.25
CA LEU A 628 -22.06 3.85 10.75
C LEU A 628 -20.90 3.60 9.78
N CYS A 629 -19.69 3.82 10.24
CA CYS A 629 -18.48 3.79 9.42
C CYS A 629 -17.53 2.68 9.89
N PHE A 630 -17.07 1.84 8.97
CA PHE A 630 -16.03 0.85 9.20
C PHE A 630 -14.75 1.30 8.54
N VAL A 631 -13.67 1.26 9.30
CA VAL A 631 -12.35 1.73 8.87
C VAL A 631 -11.32 0.66 9.17
N GLU A 632 -10.53 0.31 8.18
CA GLU A 632 -9.41 -0.61 8.30
C GLU A 632 -8.11 0.18 8.33
N GLY A 633 -7.25 -0.12 9.30
CA GLY A 633 -5.89 0.42 9.35
C GLY A 633 -4.90 -0.54 8.71
N ARG A 634 -4.21 -0.10 7.65
CA ARG A 634 -3.08 -0.82 7.04
C ARG A 634 -1.82 0.04 7.16
N GLU A 635 -0.77 -0.53 7.73
CA GLU A 635 0.50 0.15 8.05
C GLU A 635 0.35 1.43 8.91
N SER A 636 0.16 2.57 8.23
CA SER A 636 0.05 3.92 8.79
C SER A 636 -1.13 4.73 8.25
N SER A 637 -1.91 4.17 7.32
CA SER A 637 -3.07 4.80 6.70
C SER A 637 -4.37 4.14 7.15
N LEU A 638 -5.45 4.93 7.16
CA LEU A 638 -6.80 4.49 7.48
C LEU A 638 -7.65 4.57 6.22
N TYR A 639 -8.46 3.55 5.98
CA TYR A 639 -9.33 3.47 4.80
C TYR A 639 -10.75 3.14 5.22
N MET A 640 -11.74 3.90 4.74
CA MET A 640 -13.15 3.61 5.00
C MET A 640 -13.65 2.52 4.06
N THR A 641 -13.98 1.35 4.61
CA THR A 641 -14.51 0.21 3.86
C THR A 641 -16.03 0.19 3.82
N LEU A 642 -16.68 0.79 4.82
CA LEU A 642 -18.12 0.95 4.86
C LEU A 642 -18.48 2.34 5.42
N PRO A 643 -19.28 3.16 4.73
CA PRO A 643 -19.54 3.06 3.30
C PRO A 643 -18.25 3.02 2.49
N GLU A 644 -18.27 2.25 1.42
CA GLU A 644 -17.23 2.29 0.40
C GLU A 644 -17.17 3.73 -0.13
N LEU A 645 -16.02 4.38 0.06
CA LEU A 645 -15.70 5.68 -0.49
C LEU A 645 -14.92 5.46 -1.76
#